data_AF-A0A6L2LVM5-F1
#
_entry.id   AF-A0A6L2LVM5-F1
#
_cell.length_a   1.000
_cell.length_b   1.000
_cell.length_c   1.000
_cell.angle_alpha   90.00
_cell.angle_beta   90.00
_cell.angle_gamma   90.00
#
_symmetry.space_group_name_H-M   'P 1'
#
loop_
_entity.id
_entity.type
_entity.pdbx_description
1 polymer ?
#
loop_
_entity_poly.entity_id
_entity_poly.type
_entity_poly.pdbx_seq_one_letter_code
_entity_poly.pdbx_strand_id
1 'polypeptide(L)'
;MTRSVANKSTSTYSDEVLGVPQTDDEFNKLAQAYYAAAMAKHQSSSESCGREQQSLAYELEKLEIYDAFKEGMGDKVVQEKEITFPAEAANETVVGRITAVKCNIDIKITLGIVTETSDLFGAEMAGERLVLTLGGKGSSLSPASVFEFATANPPQILKIDPSALARLSSSPSGHKLKSPLAPFKLQLTVPDYLTPEEARASALLLLNKLLIGGSASPSAASQLSDILNNDAQAFTLDLEFDRQDDVDLLKNCWSDITISAICALLDYTASSLSTVADAVAALSCEALKTDTTIAFNFFTDSGDGFSDKDRASVASDFKVLLNGSKMRGNTQCDLVFDIPRTHGRLRSLCKSVHSSTRVELNSIPLVHGGASKDLTGLFSSLAFALQSLGEGSWQRAKLCLDNLVHDNLFPNLVESFNTGCPNLDKLEDSIMSFVAFKKEKSYIKSLHEVYGLSEDVRKILSWEATISFISLEGSELIKVKEVVADGDKKKDKKKKALGKGTAVLMQFIKDRLQSVTSNIDASSLPEKLSNGFLAFLDLKDASFDQLLQKVKEVVASNESRRLPKIPKGTRDFSKEQMAVREKAFSIVTNVFKRHGAMALDTPVFELRETLTGKYGEDSKLIYDLADQGGELCSLRYDLTVPFARYVAMNGITSFRRYQMAKVYRRDKPSKGRYREFYQCDFDIAGDASVGADFEVVKILTELLDELNIALDSARCVHKVVLDLSLARGLDYYTGLIYEAVIKGATQVGSIAAGGRYDNLIGMFGTKRVAAIGVCLGIERVFTIMEQNQKHDKQN
;
A
#
# COMPACT_ATOMS: atom_id res chain seq x y z
N MET A 1 55.17 15.34 -51.03
CA MET A 1 55.32 15.13 -52.49
C MET A 1 53.97 15.34 -53.16
N THR A 2 53.91 15.44 -54.49
CA THR A 2 52.77 16.00 -55.26
C THR A 2 51.99 14.95 -56.06
N ARG A 3 50.85 15.38 -56.67
CA ARG A 3 49.95 14.67 -57.62
C ARG A 3 48.97 13.65 -57.00
N SER A 4 47.79 13.37 -57.61
CA SER A 4 47.00 14.16 -58.58
C SER A 4 45.54 13.68 -58.68
N VAL A 5 44.65 14.66 -58.76
CA VAL A 5 43.29 14.70 -59.33
C VAL A 5 42.99 13.69 -60.46
N ALA A 6 41.76 13.15 -60.45
CA ALA A 6 40.99 12.76 -61.64
C ALA A 6 39.47 13.04 -61.40
N ASN A 7 38.75 13.49 -62.44
CA ASN A 7 37.34 13.94 -62.38
C ASN A 7 36.39 13.04 -63.20
N LYS A 8 35.10 13.00 -62.82
CA LYS A 8 33.86 13.01 -63.66
C LYS A 8 32.65 12.72 -62.75
N SER A 9 31.72 13.64 -62.45
CA SER A 9 30.78 14.41 -63.28
C SER A 9 29.44 13.71 -63.57
N THR A 10 28.45 13.99 -62.70
CA THR A 10 27.01 14.22 -63.01
C THR A 10 26.32 13.42 -64.12
N SER A 11 25.26 12.72 -63.74
CA SER A 11 24.03 12.62 -64.55
C SER A 11 22.81 12.96 -63.67
N THR A 12 21.98 13.89 -64.13
CA THR A 12 20.65 14.16 -63.59
C THR A 12 19.65 13.19 -64.23
N TYR A 13 18.72 12.66 -63.46
CA TYR A 13 17.47 12.11 -63.97
C TYR A 13 16.29 12.88 -63.40
N SER A 14 15.27 13.08 -64.23
CA SER A 14 14.09 13.90 -63.95
C SER A 14 12.95 13.07 -63.37
N ASP A 15 12.22 13.63 -62.41
CA ASP A 15 10.96 13.09 -61.94
C ASP A 15 9.87 13.20 -63.03
N GLU A 16 9.44 12.08 -63.60
CA GLU A 16 8.14 11.98 -64.27
C GLU A 16 7.13 11.33 -63.31
N VAL A 17 6.15 12.12 -62.88
CA VAL A 17 5.18 11.73 -61.84
C VAL A 17 4.09 10.84 -62.45
N LEU A 18 4.20 9.54 -62.22
CA LEU A 18 3.21 8.54 -62.66
C LEU A 18 2.13 8.27 -61.60
N GLY A 19 0.96 7.82 -62.07
CA GLY A 19 -0.31 7.86 -61.34
C GLY A 19 -0.42 6.95 -60.12
N VAL A 20 -1.24 7.39 -59.16
CA VAL A 20 -1.63 6.65 -57.95
C VAL A 20 -2.84 5.75 -58.28
N PRO A 21 -2.92 4.49 -57.79
CA PRO A 21 -4.16 3.69 -57.88
C PRO A 21 -5.32 4.42 -57.18
N GLN A 22 -6.54 4.29 -57.72
CA GLN A 22 -7.69 5.09 -57.25
C GLN A 22 -8.88 4.25 -56.79
N THR A 23 -8.80 2.92 -56.83
CA THR A 23 -9.74 2.01 -56.17
C THR A 23 -9.06 0.90 -55.35
N ASP A 24 -9.81 0.39 -54.37
CA ASP A 24 -9.36 -0.70 -53.49
C ASP A 24 -8.99 -1.97 -54.23
N ASP A 25 -9.70 -2.33 -55.30
CA ASP A 25 -9.50 -3.59 -56.02
C ASP A 25 -8.18 -3.61 -56.81
N GLU A 26 -7.76 -2.45 -57.36
CA GLU A 26 -6.45 -2.25 -57.97
C GLU A 26 -5.32 -2.37 -56.94
N PHE A 27 -5.49 -1.72 -55.78
CA PHE A 27 -4.50 -1.76 -54.71
C PHE A 27 -4.40 -3.16 -54.06
N ASN A 28 -5.52 -3.87 -53.90
CA ASN A 28 -5.56 -5.27 -53.48
C ASN A 28 -4.77 -6.18 -54.43
N LYS A 29 -5.02 -6.10 -55.75
CA LYS A 29 -4.33 -6.93 -56.75
C LYS A 29 -2.81 -6.69 -56.75
N LEU A 30 -2.40 -5.43 -56.66
CA LEU A 30 -0.98 -5.06 -56.58
C LEU A 30 -0.34 -5.59 -55.27
N ALA A 31 -1.01 -5.45 -54.13
CA ALA A 31 -0.53 -5.94 -52.85
C ALA A 31 -0.44 -7.48 -52.80
N GLN A 32 -1.43 -8.19 -53.36
CA GLN A 32 -1.42 -9.65 -53.48
C GLN A 32 -0.25 -10.15 -54.35
N ALA A 33 0.06 -9.48 -55.45
CA ALA A 33 1.22 -9.80 -56.29
C ALA A 33 2.55 -9.62 -55.53
N TYR A 34 2.74 -8.49 -54.84
CA TYR A 34 3.95 -8.27 -54.02
C TYR A 34 4.08 -9.26 -52.87
N TYR A 35 2.98 -9.61 -52.19
CA TYR A 35 2.99 -10.60 -51.11
C TYR A 35 3.27 -12.02 -51.63
N ALA A 36 2.71 -12.40 -52.78
CA ALA A 36 3.02 -13.68 -53.43
C ALA A 36 4.51 -13.77 -53.79
N ALA A 37 5.10 -12.70 -54.33
CA ALA A 37 6.54 -12.63 -54.63
C ALA A 37 7.41 -12.71 -53.35
N ALA A 38 6.98 -12.11 -52.24
CA ALA A 38 7.66 -12.20 -50.94
C ALA A 38 7.60 -13.62 -50.35
N MET A 39 6.42 -14.26 -50.37
CA MET A 39 6.23 -15.62 -49.83
C MET A 39 6.89 -16.69 -50.69
N ALA A 40 6.89 -16.55 -52.01
CA ALA A 40 7.64 -17.44 -52.91
C ALA A 40 9.15 -17.39 -52.61
N LYS A 41 9.71 -16.19 -52.36
CA LYS A 41 11.08 -16.06 -51.87
C LYS A 41 11.29 -16.74 -50.53
N HIS A 42 10.38 -16.56 -49.57
CA HIS A 42 10.49 -17.16 -48.23
C HIS A 42 10.39 -18.70 -48.23
N GLN A 43 9.75 -19.30 -49.23
CA GLN A 43 9.78 -20.75 -49.47
C GLN A 43 11.07 -21.19 -50.17
N SER A 44 11.61 -20.40 -51.10
CA SER A 44 12.89 -20.72 -51.76
C SER A 44 14.12 -20.63 -50.84
N SER A 45 14.03 -19.89 -49.73
CA SER A 45 15.14 -19.69 -48.78
C SER A 45 15.26 -20.77 -47.70
N SER A 46 14.67 -21.96 -47.89
CA SER A 46 14.79 -23.09 -46.96
C SER A 46 16.04 -23.97 -47.20
N GLU A 47 16.74 -23.77 -48.32
CA GLU A 47 18.04 -24.41 -48.60
C GLU A 47 19.18 -23.37 -48.68
N SER A 48 20.42 -23.84 -48.60
CA SER A 48 21.50 -23.09 -47.94
C SER A 48 22.32 -22.13 -48.81
N CYS A 49 22.88 -21.12 -48.13
CA CYS A 49 24.10 -20.35 -48.47
C CYS A 49 23.95 -19.09 -49.37
N GLY A 50 24.84 -18.12 -49.12
CA GLY A 50 25.34 -17.18 -50.14
C GLY A 50 24.69 -15.79 -50.22
N ARG A 51 25.46 -14.74 -49.91
CA ARG A 51 25.13 -13.36 -50.30
C ARG A 51 25.79 -13.06 -51.65
N GLU A 52 25.05 -12.97 -52.77
CA GLU A 52 25.56 -12.26 -53.98
C GLU A 52 24.54 -11.99 -55.11
N GLN A 53 23.51 -12.82 -55.33
CA GLN A 53 22.70 -12.79 -56.58
C GLN A 53 21.66 -11.66 -56.74
N GLN A 54 21.75 -10.55 -56.01
CA GLN A 54 20.65 -9.57 -55.91
C GLN A 54 20.54 -8.54 -57.05
N SER A 55 21.43 -8.58 -58.05
CA SER A 55 21.64 -7.45 -59.01
C SER A 55 20.94 -7.58 -60.38
N LEU A 56 20.56 -8.77 -60.84
CA LEU A 56 20.21 -8.98 -62.27
C LEU A 56 18.71 -9.00 -62.62
N ALA A 57 17.81 -9.01 -61.63
CA ALA A 57 16.38 -9.24 -61.84
C ALA A 57 15.55 -7.96 -62.09
N TYR A 58 16.18 -6.80 -62.21
CA TYR A 58 15.50 -5.50 -62.00
C TYR A 58 14.95 -4.82 -63.28
N GLU A 59 15.35 -5.24 -64.49
CA GLU A 59 15.04 -4.48 -65.72
C GLU A 59 13.87 -5.00 -66.57
N LEU A 60 13.39 -6.24 -66.37
CA LEU A 60 12.47 -6.90 -67.33
C LEU A 60 10.96 -6.71 -67.07
N GLU A 61 10.51 -6.34 -65.87
CA GLU A 61 9.07 -6.28 -65.53
C GLU A 61 8.34 -5.01 -66.01
N LYS A 62 9.03 -4.05 -66.64
CA LYS A 62 8.58 -2.64 -66.69
C LYS A 62 7.64 -2.28 -67.86
N LEU A 63 7.25 -3.21 -68.72
CA LEU A 63 6.67 -2.88 -70.04
C LEU A 63 5.19 -3.28 -70.29
N GLU A 64 4.65 -4.31 -69.65
CA GLU A 64 3.34 -4.88 -70.07
C GLU A 64 2.13 -4.39 -69.25
N ILE A 65 2.35 -3.66 -68.16
CA ILE A 65 1.28 -3.30 -67.19
C ILE A 65 0.51 -2.02 -67.59
N TYR A 66 1.05 -1.21 -68.52
CA TYR A 66 0.60 0.18 -68.73
C TYR A 66 -0.76 0.33 -69.44
N ASP A 67 -1.05 -0.49 -70.45
CA ASP A 67 -2.17 -0.22 -71.38
C ASP A 67 -3.56 -0.64 -70.84
N ALA A 68 -3.63 -1.50 -69.82
CA ALA A 68 -4.89 -2.05 -69.32
C ALA A 68 -5.72 -1.06 -68.45
N PHE A 69 -5.15 0.08 -68.04
CA PHE A 69 -5.65 0.91 -66.93
C PHE A 69 -6.73 1.94 -67.31
N LYS A 70 -7.26 1.93 -68.55
CA LYS A 70 -7.78 3.15 -69.18
C LYS A 70 -9.30 3.41 -69.13
N GLU A 71 -10.15 2.40 -68.86
CA GLU A 71 -11.57 2.46 -69.29
C GLU A 71 -12.65 2.40 -68.17
N GLY A 72 -12.30 2.48 -66.88
CA GLY A 72 -13.06 1.72 -65.85
C GLY A 72 -14.16 2.32 -64.94
N MET A 73 -14.43 3.64 -64.81
CA MET A 73 -15.10 4.16 -63.56
C MET A 73 -16.23 5.21 -63.67
N GLY A 74 -17.20 5.18 -62.71
CA GLY A 74 -18.15 6.27 -62.40
C GLY A 74 -19.20 6.05 -61.25
N ASP A 75 -19.13 6.88 -60.18
CA ASP A 75 -20.18 7.51 -59.31
C ASP A 75 -21.35 6.81 -58.51
N LYS A 76 -21.28 6.88 -57.14
CA LYS A 76 -22.19 7.59 -56.14
C LYS A 76 -23.38 6.97 -55.28
N VAL A 77 -23.33 7.26 -53.94
CA VAL A 77 -24.40 7.71 -52.94
C VAL A 77 -25.12 6.73 -51.94
N VAL A 78 -25.69 7.25 -50.80
CA VAL A 78 -26.03 6.60 -49.47
C VAL A 78 -27.24 7.27 -48.71
N GLN A 79 -27.98 6.60 -47.77
CA GLN A 79 -28.91 7.23 -46.75
C GLN A 79 -29.34 6.38 -45.48
N GLU A 80 -30.06 6.97 -44.48
CA GLU A 80 -30.26 6.52 -43.04
C GLU A 80 -31.62 7.00 -42.36
N LYS A 81 -32.05 6.52 -41.13
CA LYS A 81 -33.18 7.10 -40.29
C LYS A 81 -33.34 6.68 -38.77
N GLU A 82 -34.19 7.38 -37.98
CA GLU A 82 -34.34 7.39 -36.47
C GLU A 82 -35.80 7.64 -35.92
N ILE A 83 -36.23 7.19 -34.69
CA ILE A 83 -37.51 7.53 -33.93
C ILE A 83 -37.44 7.43 -32.34
N THR A 84 -38.19 8.25 -31.56
CA THR A 84 -38.09 8.43 -30.04
C THR A 84 -39.42 8.48 -29.22
N PHE A 85 -39.34 8.62 -27.86
CA PHE A 85 -40.37 8.89 -26.79
C PHE A 85 -41.24 7.68 -26.29
N PRO A 86 -42.10 7.75 -25.22
CA PRO A 86 -42.26 8.66 -24.03
C PRO A 86 -42.24 7.89 -22.64
N ALA A 87 -42.80 8.42 -21.50
CA ALA A 87 -42.89 7.76 -20.17
C ALA A 87 -43.96 8.28 -19.17
N GLU A 88 -44.30 7.46 -18.15
CA GLU A 88 -44.80 7.69 -16.76
C GLU A 88 -44.90 6.27 -16.08
N ALA A 89 -44.84 5.97 -14.76
CA ALA A 89 -45.21 6.59 -13.47
C ALA A 89 -46.72 6.49 -13.10
N ALA A 90 -47.18 6.24 -11.85
CA ALA A 90 -46.63 5.69 -10.59
C ALA A 90 -47.86 5.27 -9.70
N ASN A 91 -47.85 4.57 -8.55
CA ASN A 91 -46.90 4.01 -7.56
C ASN A 91 -47.35 2.54 -7.22
N GLU A 92 -46.96 1.76 -6.19
CA GLU A 92 -46.16 1.89 -4.94
C GLU A 92 -45.16 0.72 -4.77
N THR A 93 -44.50 0.60 -3.61
CA THR A 93 -43.23 -0.13 -3.44
C THR A 93 -43.36 -1.65 -3.21
N VAL A 94 -43.80 -2.40 -4.23
CA VAL A 94 -43.51 -3.85 -4.36
C VAL A 94 -42.79 -4.07 -5.70
N VAL A 95 -41.47 -4.31 -5.66
CA VAL A 95 -40.64 -4.35 -6.87
C VAL A 95 -40.71 -5.73 -7.54
N GLY A 96 -41.81 -5.97 -8.27
CA GLY A 96 -42.06 -7.20 -9.02
C GLY A 96 -42.67 -6.93 -10.39
N ARG A 97 -41.81 -6.74 -11.40
CA ARG A 97 -42.06 -6.72 -12.87
C ARG A 97 -43.51 -6.56 -13.38
N ILE A 98 -43.70 -5.58 -14.26
CA ILE A 98 -43.87 -5.87 -15.70
C ILE A 98 -43.35 -4.71 -16.57
N THR A 99 -43.07 -5.00 -17.84
CA THR A 99 -42.25 -4.21 -18.76
C THR A 99 -43.01 -3.06 -19.46
N ALA A 100 -42.38 -1.89 -19.54
CA ALA A 100 -42.51 -0.94 -20.65
C ALA A 100 -41.10 -0.45 -21.05
N VAL A 101 -40.86 -0.14 -22.34
CA VAL A 101 -39.48 -0.12 -22.89
C VAL A 101 -38.98 1.27 -23.27
N LYS A 102 -38.14 1.86 -22.40
CA LYS A 102 -36.98 2.67 -22.84
C LYS A 102 -35.94 2.87 -21.73
N CYS A 103 -34.66 2.69 -22.07
CA CYS A 103 -33.46 3.08 -21.31
C CYS A 103 -33.35 2.56 -19.85
N ASN A 104 -32.96 1.29 -19.68
CA ASN A 104 -32.67 0.69 -18.38
C ASN A 104 -31.30 1.11 -17.81
N ILE A 105 -31.25 1.98 -16.79
CA ILE A 105 -30.24 1.96 -15.72
C ILE A 105 -30.93 2.25 -14.39
N ASP A 106 -31.04 1.24 -13.53
CA ASP A 106 -31.41 1.42 -12.11
C ASP A 106 -30.17 1.85 -11.30
N ILE A 107 -30.18 3.05 -10.73
CA ILE A 107 -29.12 3.49 -9.81
C ILE A 107 -29.49 3.08 -8.38
N LYS A 108 -29.11 1.87 -7.98
CA LYS A 108 -29.27 1.39 -6.60
C LYS A 108 -28.18 1.98 -5.68
N ILE A 109 -28.41 3.18 -5.16
CA ILE A 109 -27.49 3.83 -4.20
C ILE A 109 -27.59 3.15 -2.83
N THR A 110 -26.68 2.21 -2.55
CA THR A 110 -26.42 1.74 -1.18
C THR A 110 -25.43 2.70 -0.51
N LEU A 111 -25.93 3.63 0.30
CA LEU A 111 -25.10 4.47 1.17
C LEU A 111 -24.58 3.65 2.35
N GLY A 112 -23.45 2.98 2.17
CA GLY A 112 -22.69 2.36 3.25
C GLY A 112 -22.00 3.43 4.10
N ILE A 113 -22.42 3.56 5.36
CA ILE A 113 -21.65 4.30 6.36
C ILE A 113 -20.44 3.45 6.71
N VAL A 114 -19.23 3.98 6.49
CA VAL A 114 -18.01 3.39 7.04
C VAL A 114 -17.98 3.73 8.53
N THR A 115 -18.52 2.84 9.36
CA THR A 115 -18.21 2.84 10.78
C THR A 115 -16.79 2.35 10.95
N GLU A 116 -15.92 3.18 11.53
CA GLU A 116 -14.63 2.73 12.03
C GLU A 116 -14.86 1.55 12.99
N THR A 117 -14.14 0.44 12.79
CA THR A 117 -14.14 -0.65 13.76
C THR A 117 -13.26 -0.26 14.94
N SER A 118 -13.79 0.56 15.83
CA SER A 118 -13.36 0.54 17.23
C SER A 118 -13.56 -0.89 17.78
N ASP A 119 -12.62 -1.36 18.61
CA ASP A 119 -12.72 -2.68 19.25
C ASP A 119 -13.91 -2.70 20.23
N LEU A 120 -15.09 -3.03 19.72
CA LEU A 120 -16.36 -3.11 20.47
C LEU A 120 -16.42 -4.38 21.34
N PHE A 121 -15.54 -4.43 22.34
CA PHE A 121 -15.76 -5.26 23.51
C PHE A 121 -16.83 -4.62 24.39
N GLY A 122 -17.83 -5.41 24.77
CA GLY A 122 -19.00 -4.93 25.53
C GLY A 122 -18.66 -4.63 26.99
N ALA A 123 -18.03 -3.49 27.24
CA ALA A 123 -17.83 -2.94 28.58
C ALA A 123 -19.16 -2.40 29.15
N GLU A 124 -20.05 -3.30 29.54
CA GLU A 124 -21.27 -2.93 30.27
C GLU A 124 -20.93 -2.41 31.67
N MET A 125 -21.42 -1.21 32.01
CA MET A 125 -21.27 -0.64 33.35
C MET A 125 -22.20 -1.35 34.36
N ALA A 126 -21.66 -2.31 35.11
CA ALA A 126 -22.39 -3.03 36.16
C ALA A 126 -22.15 -2.38 37.53
N GLY A 127 -22.66 -1.15 37.69
CA GLY A 127 -22.24 -0.23 38.76
C GLY A 127 -20.99 0.55 38.35
N GLU A 128 -20.21 1.04 39.31
CA GLU A 128 -18.99 1.84 39.09
C GLU A 128 -17.77 1.01 38.64
N ARG A 129 -17.99 -0.16 38.00
CA ARG A 129 -16.92 -1.06 37.54
C ARG A 129 -17.16 -1.53 36.11
N LEU A 130 -16.07 -1.55 35.34
CA LEU A 130 -16.01 -2.14 34.00
C LEU A 130 -16.17 -3.67 34.08
N VAL A 131 -16.72 -4.25 33.01
CA VAL A 131 -16.97 -5.69 32.89
C VAL A 131 -16.24 -6.25 31.67
N LEU A 132 -15.45 -7.30 31.87
CA LEU A 132 -14.90 -8.13 30.79
C LEU A 132 -15.70 -9.42 30.66
N THR A 133 -16.18 -9.74 29.45
CA THR A 133 -16.93 -10.98 29.19
C THR A 133 -16.16 -11.90 28.24
N LEU A 134 -15.94 -13.15 28.64
CA LEU A 134 -15.19 -14.15 27.87
C LEU A 134 -16.07 -15.25 27.28
N GLY A 135 -15.69 -15.76 26.10
CA GLY A 135 -16.24 -16.98 25.50
C GLY A 135 -17.52 -16.81 24.66
N GLY A 136 -17.93 -15.57 24.36
CA GLY A 136 -19.05 -15.30 23.46
C GLY A 136 -18.78 -15.74 22.02
N LYS A 137 -19.85 -15.91 21.23
CA LYS A 137 -19.71 -16.24 19.79
C LYS A 137 -19.12 -15.05 19.05
N GLY A 138 -17.87 -15.18 18.59
CA GLY A 138 -17.15 -14.13 17.88
C GLY A 138 -16.30 -13.19 18.75
N SER A 139 -16.28 -13.36 20.08
CA SER A 139 -15.37 -12.60 20.94
C SER A 139 -13.94 -13.14 20.84
N SER A 140 -12.98 -12.32 20.43
CA SER A 140 -11.54 -12.62 20.49
C SER A 140 -10.87 -11.84 21.61
N LEU A 141 -10.16 -12.47 22.54
CA LEU A 141 -9.40 -11.75 23.56
C LEU A 141 -8.31 -10.89 22.89
N SER A 142 -8.25 -9.60 23.23
CA SER A 142 -7.27 -8.65 22.67
C SER A 142 -6.12 -8.35 23.65
N PRO A 143 -4.92 -7.98 23.17
CA PRO A 143 -3.81 -7.58 24.04
C PRO A 143 -4.12 -6.39 24.96
N ALA A 144 -4.90 -5.41 24.46
CA ALA A 144 -5.39 -4.29 25.27
C ALA A 144 -6.29 -4.78 26.41
N SER A 145 -7.29 -5.61 26.11
CA SER A 145 -8.21 -6.17 27.11
C SER A 145 -7.50 -7.04 28.16
N VAL A 146 -6.39 -7.70 27.80
CA VAL A 146 -5.54 -8.41 28.77
C VAL A 146 -4.80 -7.43 29.69
N PHE A 147 -4.20 -6.38 29.12
CA PHE A 147 -3.47 -5.36 29.89
C PHE A 147 -4.41 -4.58 30.82
N GLU A 148 -5.54 -4.11 30.31
CA GLU A 148 -6.58 -3.42 31.10
C GLU A 148 -7.05 -4.29 32.27
N PHE A 149 -7.40 -5.56 32.04
CA PHE A 149 -7.86 -6.45 33.10
C PHE A 149 -6.77 -6.77 34.14
N ALA A 150 -5.52 -6.92 33.69
CA ALA A 150 -4.39 -7.18 34.56
C ALA A 150 -4.05 -5.99 35.47
N THR A 151 -4.16 -4.76 34.96
CA THR A 151 -3.74 -3.52 35.63
C THR A 151 -4.86 -2.72 36.32
N ALA A 152 -6.13 -2.97 36.00
CA ALA A 152 -7.25 -2.15 36.47
C ALA A 152 -7.35 -1.99 37.99
N ASN A 153 -7.48 -0.73 38.43
CA ASN A 153 -7.73 -0.35 39.80
C ASN A 153 -8.89 0.69 39.84
N PRO A 154 -10.09 0.36 40.37
CA PRO A 154 -10.46 -0.93 40.95
C PRO A 154 -10.52 -2.07 39.91
N PRO A 155 -10.39 -3.35 40.33
CA PRO A 155 -10.43 -4.49 39.41
C PRO A 155 -11.72 -4.55 38.59
N GLN A 156 -11.58 -4.86 37.30
CA GLN A 156 -12.71 -5.16 36.41
C GLN A 156 -13.44 -6.44 36.86
N ILE A 157 -14.75 -6.50 36.63
CA ILE A 157 -15.56 -7.69 36.90
C ILE A 157 -15.46 -8.64 35.71
N LEU A 158 -15.00 -9.86 35.94
CA LEU A 158 -14.94 -10.92 34.94
C LEU A 158 -16.26 -11.71 34.90
N LYS A 159 -16.82 -11.88 33.70
CA LYS A 159 -17.99 -12.71 33.42
C LYS A 159 -17.66 -13.77 32.37
N ILE A 160 -18.23 -14.97 32.51
CA ILE A 160 -18.24 -15.98 31.45
C ILE A 160 -19.56 -15.88 30.69
N ASP A 161 -19.50 -15.86 29.35
CA ASP A 161 -20.68 -15.90 28.50
C ASP A 161 -21.47 -17.22 28.72
N PRO A 162 -22.79 -17.19 28.95
CA PRO A 162 -23.58 -18.40 29.19
C PRO A 162 -23.50 -19.44 28.07
N SER A 163 -23.28 -19.02 26.81
CA SER A 163 -23.07 -19.93 25.68
C SER A 163 -21.71 -20.63 25.72
N ALA A 164 -20.73 -20.13 26.47
CA ALA A 164 -19.45 -20.82 26.70
C ALA A 164 -19.61 -21.98 27.68
N LEU A 165 -20.27 -21.74 28.81
CA LEU A 165 -20.61 -22.79 29.79
C LEU A 165 -21.50 -23.86 29.14
N ALA A 166 -22.48 -23.46 28.33
CA ALA A 166 -23.31 -24.39 27.55
C ALA A 166 -22.49 -25.25 26.58
N ARG A 167 -21.49 -24.69 25.88
CA ARG A 167 -20.59 -25.46 25.00
C ARG A 167 -19.81 -26.53 25.78
N LEU A 168 -19.15 -26.15 26.88
CA LEU A 168 -18.41 -27.09 27.74
C LEU A 168 -19.32 -28.23 28.23
N SER A 169 -20.54 -27.89 28.66
CA SER A 169 -21.54 -28.85 29.15
C SER A 169 -22.10 -29.78 28.06
N SER A 170 -21.95 -29.41 26.78
CA SER A 170 -22.46 -30.15 25.62
C SER A 170 -21.41 -31.00 24.88
N SER A 171 -20.15 -30.94 25.32
CA SER A 171 -19.02 -31.55 24.61
C SER A 171 -19.15 -33.09 24.53
N PRO A 172 -18.95 -33.73 23.35
CA PRO A 172 -19.25 -35.15 23.18
C PRO A 172 -18.39 -36.07 24.07
N SER A 173 -19.01 -36.68 25.09
CA SER A 173 -18.34 -37.58 26.03
C SER A 173 -18.03 -38.94 25.39
N GLY A 174 -16.88 -39.04 24.71
CA GLY A 174 -16.36 -40.29 24.13
C GLY A 174 -16.18 -41.44 25.14
N HIS A 175 -16.08 -41.12 26.44
CA HIS A 175 -16.16 -42.07 27.53
C HIS A 175 -17.26 -41.69 28.53
N LYS A 176 -18.20 -42.62 28.77
CA LYS A 176 -19.09 -42.54 29.94
C LYS A 176 -18.26 -42.78 31.20
N LEU A 177 -18.29 -41.85 32.16
CA LEU A 177 -17.68 -42.06 33.48
C LEU A 177 -18.27 -43.32 34.14
N LYS A 178 -17.39 -44.18 34.67
CA LYS A 178 -17.77 -45.29 35.55
C LYS A 178 -17.56 -44.84 37.00
N SER A 179 -18.67 -44.60 37.70
CA SER A 179 -18.74 -44.17 39.11
C SER A 179 -18.13 -42.78 39.40
N PRO A 180 -18.57 -42.09 40.47
CA PRO A 180 -17.97 -40.81 40.87
C PRO A 180 -16.60 -41.05 41.50
N LEU A 181 -15.55 -40.87 40.70
CA LEU A 181 -14.21 -40.60 41.22
C LEU A 181 -14.22 -39.20 41.86
N ALA A 182 -13.36 -38.98 42.86
CA ALA A 182 -13.13 -37.63 43.40
C ALA A 182 -12.50 -36.75 42.30
N PRO A 183 -12.79 -35.44 42.26
CA PRO A 183 -12.24 -34.55 41.25
C PRO A 183 -10.71 -34.49 41.33
N PHE A 184 -10.07 -34.44 40.18
CA PHE A 184 -8.62 -34.36 40.07
C PHE A 184 -8.17 -32.94 40.40
N LYS A 185 -7.41 -32.78 41.47
CA LYS A 185 -6.85 -31.49 41.89
C LYS A 185 -5.57 -31.17 41.13
N LEU A 186 -5.50 -29.96 40.60
CA LEU A 186 -4.31 -29.37 40.00
C LEU A 186 -3.99 -28.07 40.75
N GLN A 187 -2.83 -28.02 41.40
CA GLN A 187 -2.26 -26.77 41.90
C GLN A 187 -1.30 -26.23 40.84
N LEU A 188 -1.53 -25.01 40.34
CA LEU A 188 -0.55 -24.27 39.53
C LEU A 188 -0.01 -23.10 40.36
N THR A 189 1.28 -23.14 40.68
CA THR A 189 2.00 -22.02 41.29
C THR A 189 2.41 -21.04 40.18
N VAL A 190 1.96 -19.78 40.26
CA VAL A 190 2.59 -18.70 39.49
C VAL A 190 4.00 -18.47 40.07
N PRO A 191 5.07 -18.38 39.26
CA PRO A 191 6.41 -18.16 39.78
C PRO A 191 6.56 -16.84 40.54
N ASP A 192 7.11 -16.90 41.76
CA ASP A 192 7.22 -15.80 42.74
C ASP A 192 7.92 -14.51 42.26
N TYR A 193 8.61 -14.57 41.11
CA TYR A 193 9.29 -13.42 40.49
C TYR A 193 8.42 -12.65 39.49
N LEU A 194 7.27 -13.18 39.08
CA LEU A 194 6.35 -12.48 38.18
C LEU A 194 5.58 -11.39 38.94
N THR A 195 5.32 -10.29 38.25
CA THR A 195 4.47 -9.20 38.77
C THR A 195 3.01 -9.67 38.94
N PRO A 196 2.23 -9.04 39.85
CA PRO A 196 0.80 -9.32 39.97
C PRO A 196 0.03 -9.17 38.65
N GLU A 197 0.47 -8.25 37.79
CA GLU A 197 -0.07 -8.04 36.44
C GLU A 197 0.19 -9.26 35.52
N GLU A 198 1.43 -9.76 35.46
CA GLU A 198 1.77 -10.96 34.69
C GLU A 198 1.05 -12.21 35.23
N ALA A 199 0.87 -12.31 36.55
CA ALA A 199 0.09 -13.36 37.20
C ALA A 199 -1.41 -13.31 36.79
N ARG A 200 -2.04 -12.13 36.89
CA ARG A 200 -3.44 -11.90 36.50
C ARG A 200 -3.66 -12.15 35.02
N ALA A 201 -2.75 -11.68 34.15
CA ALA A 201 -2.80 -11.93 32.72
C ALA A 201 -2.71 -13.44 32.39
N SER A 202 -1.82 -14.17 33.07
CA SER A 202 -1.63 -15.62 32.87
C SER A 202 -2.88 -16.43 33.27
N ALA A 203 -3.49 -16.08 34.41
CA ALA A 203 -4.73 -16.71 34.86
C ALA A 203 -5.96 -16.32 34.00
N LEU A 204 -6.05 -15.07 33.52
CA LEU A 204 -7.07 -14.65 32.56
C LEU A 204 -6.97 -15.42 31.24
N LEU A 205 -5.75 -15.56 30.69
CA LEU A 205 -5.54 -16.31 29.46
C LEU A 205 -5.81 -17.81 29.64
N LEU A 206 -5.44 -18.39 30.78
CA LEU A 206 -5.82 -19.76 31.14
C LEU A 206 -7.33 -19.97 31.05
N LEU A 207 -8.13 -19.07 31.64
CA LEU A 207 -9.60 -19.15 31.54
C LEU A 207 -10.08 -19.03 30.08
N ASN A 208 -9.58 -18.05 29.31
CA ASN A 208 -9.96 -17.91 27.90
C ASN A 208 -9.65 -19.18 27.08
N LYS A 209 -8.48 -19.77 27.31
CA LYS A 209 -8.03 -21.02 26.67
C LYS A 209 -8.93 -22.21 26.99
N LEU A 210 -9.41 -22.32 28.22
CA LEU A 210 -10.37 -23.36 28.64
C LEU A 210 -11.73 -23.19 27.95
N LEU A 211 -12.24 -21.95 27.88
CA LEU A 211 -13.53 -21.60 27.24
C LEU A 211 -13.53 -21.78 25.70
N ILE A 212 -12.34 -21.70 25.08
CA ILE A 212 -12.12 -21.96 23.66
C ILE A 212 -11.92 -23.46 23.39
N GLY A 213 -11.12 -24.16 24.22
CA GLY A 213 -10.70 -25.54 23.99
C GLY A 213 -11.81 -26.59 24.04
N GLY A 214 -12.91 -26.32 24.76
CA GLY A 214 -14.13 -27.14 24.68
C GLY A 214 -14.07 -28.53 25.34
N SER A 215 -12.93 -28.97 25.87
CA SER A 215 -12.77 -30.27 26.57
C SER A 215 -12.95 -30.20 28.08
N ALA A 216 -12.71 -29.02 28.67
CA ALA A 216 -12.44 -28.87 30.10
C ALA A 216 -13.71 -28.79 30.98
N SER A 217 -13.51 -29.02 32.28
CA SER A 217 -14.57 -28.92 33.29
C SER A 217 -15.17 -27.51 33.40
N PRO A 218 -16.52 -27.37 33.39
CA PRO A 218 -17.19 -26.14 33.80
C PRO A 218 -16.86 -25.71 35.24
N SER A 219 -16.46 -26.64 36.12
CA SER A 219 -16.06 -26.34 37.51
C SER A 219 -14.79 -25.49 37.55
N ALA A 220 -13.71 -25.96 36.91
CA ALA A 220 -12.44 -25.24 36.84
C ALA A 220 -12.57 -23.86 36.17
N ALA A 221 -13.42 -23.73 35.15
CA ALA A 221 -13.69 -22.44 34.52
C ALA A 221 -14.39 -21.46 35.49
N SER A 222 -15.34 -21.94 36.29
CA SER A 222 -16.04 -21.14 37.30
C SER A 222 -15.09 -20.74 38.43
N GLN A 223 -14.33 -21.70 38.96
CA GLN A 223 -13.30 -21.48 40.00
C GLN A 223 -12.27 -20.42 39.57
N LEU A 224 -11.78 -20.46 38.34
CA LEU A 224 -10.88 -19.42 37.81
C LEU A 224 -11.55 -18.04 37.73
N SER A 225 -12.81 -17.98 37.32
CA SER A 225 -13.55 -16.70 37.30
C SER A 225 -13.77 -16.13 38.70
N ASP A 226 -13.99 -16.99 39.70
CA ASP A 226 -14.12 -16.56 41.09
C ASP A 226 -12.77 -16.10 41.68
N ILE A 227 -11.67 -16.82 41.41
CA ILE A 227 -10.31 -16.40 41.83
C ILE A 227 -9.97 -15.03 41.23
N LEU A 228 -10.18 -14.84 39.92
CA LEU A 228 -9.85 -13.61 39.21
C LEU A 228 -10.69 -12.39 39.64
N ASN A 229 -11.91 -12.63 40.16
CA ASN A 229 -12.80 -11.60 40.70
C ASN A 229 -12.53 -11.25 42.17
N ASN A 230 -11.99 -12.17 42.98
CA ASN A 230 -11.87 -12.02 44.43
C ASN A 230 -10.44 -11.78 44.94
N ASP A 231 -9.41 -12.36 44.31
CA ASP A 231 -8.02 -12.29 44.82
C ASP A 231 -7.17 -11.24 44.08
N ALA A 232 -6.19 -10.71 44.82
CA ALA A 232 -5.37 -9.58 44.42
C ALA A 232 -3.86 -9.84 44.50
N GLN A 233 -3.36 -10.72 45.40
CA GLN A 233 -1.92 -10.75 45.74
C GLN A 233 -1.28 -12.13 46.00
N ALA A 234 -1.98 -13.26 45.88
CA ALA A 234 -1.33 -14.59 45.99
C ALA A 234 -1.91 -15.63 45.01
N PHE A 235 -1.35 -15.74 43.82
CA PHE A 235 -1.87 -16.63 42.76
C PHE A 235 -1.34 -18.08 42.85
N THR A 236 -1.80 -18.80 43.88
CA THR A 236 -1.89 -20.27 43.84
C THR A 236 -3.22 -20.68 43.23
N LEU A 237 -3.20 -21.23 42.01
CA LEU A 237 -4.41 -21.67 41.32
C LEU A 237 -4.73 -23.13 41.69
N ASP A 238 -5.57 -23.30 42.71
CA ASP A 238 -6.07 -24.60 43.16
C ASP A 238 -7.37 -24.95 42.40
N LEU A 239 -7.27 -25.80 41.39
CA LEU A 239 -8.34 -26.09 40.43
C LEU A 239 -8.78 -27.56 40.47
N GLU A 240 -10.07 -27.81 40.26
CA GLU A 240 -10.68 -29.15 40.26
C GLU A 240 -11.23 -29.53 38.88
N PHE A 241 -10.80 -30.70 38.38
CA PHE A 241 -11.15 -31.21 37.05
C PHE A 241 -11.82 -32.58 37.12
N ASP A 242 -12.78 -32.80 36.21
CA ASP A 242 -13.48 -34.09 36.07
C ASP A 242 -12.63 -35.19 35.40
N ARG A 243 -11.49 -34.83 34.81
CA ARG A 243 -10.64 -35.71 34.00
C ARG A 243 -9.15 -35.48 34.25
N GLN A 244 -8.40 -36.57 34.34
CA GLN A 244 -6.94 -36.54 34.38
C GLN A 244 -6.32 -35.99 33.07
N ASP A 245 -6.96 -36.25 31.92
CA ASP A 245 -6.47 -35.79 30.61
C ASP A 245 -6.34 -34.26 30.53
N ASP A 246 -7.32 -33.52 31.06
CA ASP A 246 -7.31 -32.05 31.07
C ASP A 246 -6.26 -31.52 32.08
N VAL A 247 -6.08 -32.20 33.22
CA VAL A 247 -5.03 -31.87 34.20
C VAL A 247 -3.63 -31.98 33.58
N ASP A 248 -3.36 -33.05 32.84
CA ASP A 248 -2.04 -33.26 32.23
C ASP A 248 -1.85 -32.43 30.96
N LEU A 249 -2.91 -32.10 30.20
CA LEU A 249 -2.87 -31.07 29.17
C LEU A 249 -2.40 -29.73 29.74
N LEU A 250 -3.02 -29.27 30.84
CA LEU A 250 -2.75 -27.95 31.40
C LEU A 250 -1.37 -27.83 32.06
N LYS A 251 -0.88 -28.88 32.74
CA LYS A 251 0.51 -28.93 33.22
C LYS A 251 1.52 -28.72 32.09
N ASN A 252 1.27 -29.29 30.91
CA ASN A 252 2.15 -29.16 29.75
C ASN A 252 2.00 -27.80 29.04
N CYS A 253 0.80 -27.21 29.02
CA CYS A 253 0.56 -25.91 28.35
C CYS A 253 0.81 -24.67 29.23
N TRP A 254 0.88 -24.79 30.56
CA TRP A 254 0.95 -23.65 31.50
C TRP A 254 2.10 -22.68 31.21
N SER A 255 3.29 -23.18 30.83
CA SER A 255 4.43 -22.33 30.47
C SER A 255 4.17 -21.51 29.21
N ASP A 256 3.54 -22.09 28.19
CA ASP A 256 3.24 -21.42 26.93
C ASP A 256 2.06 -20.45 27.06
N ILE A 257 1.12 -20.72 27.97
CA ILE A 257 0.07 -19.77 28.39
C ILE A 257 0.71 -18.58 29.11
N THR A 258 1.61 -18.82 30.08
CA THR A 258 2.32 -17.75 30.80
C THR A 258 3.13 -16.87 29.83
N ILE A 259 3.89 -17.49 28.92
CA ILE A 259 4.61 -16.80 27.83
C ILE A 259 3.66 -15.94 27.00
N SER A 260 2.53 -16.50 26.53
CA SER A 260 1.57 -15.79 25.69
C SER A 260 0.88 -14.62 26.41
N ALA A 261 0.69 -14.71 27.73
CA ALA A 261 0.14 -13.64 28.54
C ALA A 261 1.13 -12.48 28.74
N ILE A 262 2.41 -12.75 29.05
CA ILE A 262 3.45 -11.71 29.15
C ILE A 262 3.67 -11.04 27.78
N CYS A 263 3.64 -11.82 26.69
CA CYS A 263 3.63 -11.30 25.32
C CYS A 263 2.47 -10.32 25.06
N ALA A 264 1.27 -10.56 25.59
CA ALA A 264 0.12 -9.66 25.42
C ALA A 264 0.27 -8.35 26.20
N LEU A 265 0.84 -8.38 27.41
CA LEU A 265 1.20 -7.16 28.13
C LEU A 265 2.26 -6.36 27.35
N LEU A 266 3.33 -7.02 26.90
CA LEU A 266 4.41 -6.40 26.13
C LEU A 266 3.98 -5.82 24.78
N ASP A 267 3.04 -6.47 24.08
CA ASP A 267 2.49 -5.96 22.83
C ASP A 267 1.74 -4.63 23.06
N TYR A 268 0.89 -4.57 24.11
CA TYR A 268 0.18 -3.35 24.45
C TYR A 268 1.13 -2.25 24.92
N THR A 269 2.10 -2.55 25.80
CA THR A 269 3.05 -1.52 26.26
C THR A 269 3.91 -0.99 25.11
N ALA A 270 4.51 -1.86 24.30
CA ALA A 270 5.36 -1.42 23.18
C ALA A 270 4.58 -0.67 22.08
N SER A 271 3.36 -1.09 21.75
CA SER A 271 2.52 -0.40 20.76
C SER A 271 2.07 1.00 21.24
N SER A 272 1.70 1.11 22.51
CA SER A 272 1.29 2.37 23.13
C SER A 272 2.48 3.33 23.30
N LEU A 273 3.60 2.84 23.86
CA LEU A 273 4.84 3.60 23.99
C LEU A 273 5.37 4.06 22.64
N SER A 274 5.33 3.21 21.60
CA SER A 274 5.78 3.60 20.26
C SER A 274 5.00 4.79 19.70
N THR A 275 3.71 4.94 20.04
CA THR A 275 2.89 6.07 19.56
C THR A 275 3.22 7.36 20.31
N VAL A 276 3.37 7.27 21.64
CA VAL A 276 3.65 8.43 22.50
C VAL A 276 5.10 8.90 22.36
N ALA A 277 6.05 7.99 22.10
CA ALA A 277 7.45 8.32 21.88
C ALA A 277 7.68 9.26 20.69
N ASP A 278 6.90 9.14 19.63
CA ASP A 278 6.95 10.08 18.49
C ASP A 278 6.51 11.50 18.89
N ALA A 279 5.51 11.62 19.74
CA ALA A 279 5.08 12.91 20.29
C ALA A 279 6.11 13.53 21.25
N VAL A 280 6.69 12.72 22.14
CA VAL A 280 7.74 13.15 23.09
C VAL A 280 8.99 13.61 22.34
N ALA A 281 9.46 12.82 21.36
CA ALA A 281 10.63 13.16 20.56
C ALA A 281 10.38 14.36 19.61
N ALA A 282 9.13 14.64 19.20
CA ALA A 282 8.80 15.88 18.51
C ALA A 282 8.93 17.10 19.43
N LEU A 283 8.57 16.99 20.72
CA LEU A 283 8.78 18.07 21.70
C LEU A 283 10.28 18.30 21.97
N SER A 284 11.09 17.25 22.07
CA SER A 284 12.55 17.40 22.25
C SER A 284 13.23 18.00 21.02
N CYS A 285 12.79 17.67 19.80
CA CYS A 285 13.25 18.36 18.58
C CYS A 285 13.02 19.88 18.63
N GLU A 286 11.87 20.34 19.16
CA GLU A 286 11.60 21.78 19.32
C GLU A 286 12.38 22.42 20.46
N ALA A 287 12.64 21.68 21.55
CA ALA A 287 13.49 22.13 22.66
C ALA A 287 14.95 22.32 22.20
N LEU A 288 15.49 21.38 21.41
CA LEU A 288 16.82 21.43 20.81
C LEU A 288 16.95 22.44 19.66
N LYS A 289 15.83 22.86 19.05
CA LYS A 289 15.78 23.79 17.90
C LYS A 289 16.58 23.27 16.68
N THR A 290 16.53 21.98 16.39
CA THR A 290 17.32 21.36 15.30
C THR A 290 16.66 21.55 13.93
N ASP A 291 17.43 21.49 12.83
CA ASP A 291 16.81 21.40 11.50
C ASP A 291 16.29 20.00 11.22
N THR A 292 14.99 19.83 11.42
CA THR A 292 14.26 18.58 11.17
C THR A 292 13.92 18.36 9.69
N THR A 293 14.17 19.35 8.81
CA THR A 293 13.80 19.32 7.39
C THR A 293 14.46 18.15 6.64
N ILE A 294 15.72 17.83 6.93
CA ILE A 294 16.47 16.78 6.22
C ILE A 294 16.05 15.40 6.72
N ALA A 295 15.98 15.21 8.04
CA ALA A 295 15.60 13.94 8.68
C ALA A 295 14.26 13.40 8.15
N PHE A 296 13.21 14.24 8.10
CA PHE A 296 11.87 13.77 7.79
C PHE A 296 11.49 13.87 6.31
N ASN A 297 12.20 14.62 5.46
CA ASN A 297 11.99 14.55 4.01
C ASN A 297 12.71 13.35 3.36
N PHE A 298 13.88 12.95 3.84
CA PHE A 298 14.67 11.88 3.24
C PHE A 298 13.89 10.56 3.08
N PHE A 299 13.14 10.14 4.11
CA PHE A 299 12.39 8.88 4.10
C PHE A 299 11.05 8.95 3.33
N THR A 300 10.57 10.13 2.94
CA THR A 300 9.30 10.29 2.21
C THR A 300 9.45 10.43 0.69
N ASP A 301 10.63 10.80 0.21
CA ASP A 301 10.85 11.20 -1.20
C ASP A 301 11.71 10.21 -2.00
N SER A 302 11.84 8.95 -1.54
CA SER A 302 12.68 7.94 -2.23
C SER A 302 12.26 7.78 -3.70
N GLY A 303 13.26 7.89 -4.59
CA GLY A 303 13.02 8.06 -6.03
C GLY A 303 12.40 6.83 -6.71
N ASP A 304 12.68 5.67 -6.14
CA ASP A 304 12.45 4.31 -6.63
C ASP A 304 11.06 3.72 -6.32
N GLY A 305 10.44 4.15 -5.21
CA GLY A 305 9.22 3.55 -4.65
C GLY A 305 9.46 2.43 -3.63
N PHE A 306 10.70 2.21 -3.18
CA PHE A 306 11.08 1.20 -2.18
C PHE A 306 11.44 1.85 -0.83
N SER A 307 10.57 2.73 -0.34
CA SER A 307 10.67 3.28 1.01
C SER A 307 10.14 2.30 2.06
N ASP A 308 10.87 2.16 3.16
CA ASP A 308 10.38 1.51 4.39
C ASP A 308 9.12 2.24 4.89
N LYS A 309 7.98 1.54 4.89
CA LYS A 309 6.66 2.13 5.18
C LYS A 309 6.55 2.69 6.59
N ASP A 310 7.19 2.05 7.58
CA ASP A 310 7.08 2.44 8.97
C ASP A 310 7.99 3.63 9.27
N ARG A 311 9.19 3.69 8.67
CA ARG A 311 10.05 4.89 8.69
C ARG A 311 9.41 6.08 7.98
N ALA A 312 8.80 5.85 6.82
CA ALA A 312 8.07 6.87 6.07
C ALA A 312 6.80 7.36 6.82
N SER A 313 6.17 6.49 7.61
CA SER A 313 5.07 6.84 8.51
C SER A 313 5.54 7.75 9.65
N VAL A 314 6.57 7.38 10.43
CA VAL A 314 7.16 8.27 11.45
C VAL A 314 7.54 9.63 10.86
N ALA A 315 8.23 9.62 9.71
CA ALA A 315 8.64 10.83 9.03
C ALA A 315 7.47 11.68 8.50
N SER A 316 6.29 11.08 8.27
CA SER A 316 5.06 11.82 7.93
C SER A 316 4.43 12.43 9.18
N ASP A 317 4.38 11.69 10.29
CA ASP A 317 3.77 12.12 11.55
C ASP A 317 4.54 13.28 12.17
N PHE A 318 5.88 13.26 12.12
CA PHE A 318 6.72 14.39 12.52
C PHE A 318 6.46 15.66 11.70
N LYS A 319 6.11 15.53 10.40
CA LYS A 319 5.71 16.70 9.58
C LYS A 319 4.35 17.26 10.00
N VAL A 320 3.49 16.47 10.65
CA VAL A 320 2.25 16.96 11.28
C VAL A 320 2.57 17.72 12.56
N LEU A 321 3.29 17.05 13.47
CA LEU A 321 3.62 17.55 14.79
C LEU A 321 4.34 18.90 14.71
N LEU A 322 5.40 18.96 13.89
CA LEU A 322 6.27 20.13 13.71
C LEU A 322 5.75 21.15 12.67
N ASN A 323 4.52 20.98 12.14
CA ASN A 323 4.00 21.79 11.03
C ASN A 323 3.97 23.29 11.38
N GLY A 324 4.79 24.09 10.69
CA GLY A 324 4.85 25.54 10.86
C GLY A 324 5.75 26.03 12.01
N SER A 325 6.50 25.13 12.66
CA SER A 325 7.50 25.52 13.66
C SER A 325 8.51 26.52 13.10
N LYS A 326 8.86 27.51 13.93
CA LYS A 326 9.93 28.48 13.66
C LYS A 326 11.20 28.22 14.46
N MET A 327 11.26 27.12 15.21
CA MET A 327 12.40 26.72 16.05
C MET A 327 13.52 26.09 15.20
N ARG A 328 13.95 26.78 14.13
CA ARG A 328 14.99 26.32 13.19
C ARG A 328 16.35 26.88 13.58
N GLY A 329 17.20 26.04 14.16
CA GLY A 329 18.64 26.24 14.24
C GLY A 329 19.35 25.71 12.99
N ASN A 330 20.61 26.09 12.80
CA ASN A 330 21.40 25.74 11.62
C ASN A 330 22.18 24.42 11.78
N THR A 331 22.01 23.73 12.91
CA THR A 331 22.80 22.54 13.28
C THR A 331 22.00 21.26 13.05
N GLN A 332 22.59 20.31 12.31
CA GLN A 332 22.09 18.94 12.26
C GLN A 332 22.40 18.22 13.59
N CYS A 333 21.57 17.25 13.95
CA CYS A 333 21.77 16.44 15.16
C CYS A 333 21.42 14.99 14.82
N ASP A 334 22.40 14.09 14.98
CA ASP A 334 22.26 12.69 14.57
C ASP A 334 21.14 11.98 15.37
N LEU A 335 21.02 12.32 16.67
CA LEU A 335 19.93 11.87 17.56
C LEU A 335 18.51 12.19 17.04
N VAL A 336 18.38 13.19 16.17
CA VAL A 336 17.13 13.60 15.52
C VAL A 336 17.01 12.98 14.12
N PHE A 337 18.14 12.80 13.41
CA PHE A 337 18.18 12.14 12.11
C PHE A 337 17.86 10.63 12.20
N ASP A 338 18.21 9.99 13.30
CA ASP A 338 17.95 8.56 13.54
C ASP A 338 16.54 8.24 14.05
N ILE A 339 15.73 9.24 14.46
CA ILE A 339 14.36 9.04 14.95
C ILE A 339 13.53 8.14 14.01
N PRO A 340 13.42 8.42 12.68
CA PRO A 340 12.65 7.56 11.79
C PRO A 340 13.18 6.13 11.73
N ARG A 341 14.50 5.94 11.82
CA ARG A 341 15.14 4.61 11.75
C ARG A 341 14.78 3.74 12.95
N THR A 342 14.90 4.31 14.15
CA THR A 342 14.64 3.63 15.43
C THR A 342 13.14 3.46 15.67
N HIS A 343 12.38 4.54 15.63
CA HIS A 343 10.94 4.52 15.90
C HIS A 343 10.17 3.73 14.81
N GLY A 344 10.59 3.85 13.54
CA GLY A 344 10.02 3.07 12.45
C GLY A 344 10.31 1.56 12.59
N ARG A 345 11.50 1.19 13.06
CA ARG A 345 11.82 -0.22 13.36
C ARG A 345 10.96 -0.76 14.50
N LEU A 346 10.73 0.02 15.56
CA LEU A 346 9.83 -0.36 16.65
C LEU A 346 8.39 -0.55 16.14
N ARG A 347 7.80 0.44 15.44
CA ARG A 347 6.46 0.33 14.85
C ARG A 347 6.27 -0.92 13.99
N SER A 348 7.27 -1.28 13.18
CA SER A 348 7.24 -2.47 12.32
C SER A 348 7.25 -3.78 13.13
N LEU A 349 8.01 -3.81 14.23
CA LEU A 349 8.06 -4.94 15.15
C LEU A 349 6.78 -5.07 15.97
N CYS A 350 6.23 -3.97 16.50
CA CYS A 350 4.94 -3.96 17.21
C CYS A 350 3.82 -4.54 16.33
N LYS A 351 3.73 -4.15 15.04
CA LYS A 351 2.74 -4.73 14.10
C LYS A 351 2.90 -6.25 13.91
N SER A 352 4.13 -6.73 13.85
CA SER A 352 4.43 -8.16 13.71
C SER A 352 4.08 -8.93 14.99
N VAL A 353 4.46 -8.37 16.14
CA VAL A 353 4.17 -8.88 17.48
C VAL A 353 2.67 -8.93 17.75
N HIS A 354 1.92 -7.87 17.45
CA HIS A 354 0.47 -7.79 17.63
C HIS A 354 -0.26 -8.88 16.85
N SER A 355 0.14 -9.11 15.59
CA SER A 355 -0.44 -10.15 14.73
C SER A 355 -0.27 -11.55 15.34
N SER A 356 0.96 -11.94 15.68
CA SER A 356 1.24 -13.25 16.29
C SER A 356 0.62 -13.39 17.68
N THR A 357 0.64 -12.33 18.50
CA THR A 357 0.10 -12.36 19.86
C THR A 357 -1.43 -12.45 19.86
N ARG A 358 -2.13 -11.76 18.94
CA ARG A 358 -3.60 -11.87 18.81
C ARG A 358 -4.03 -13.27 18.33
N VAL A 359 -3.22 -13.96 17.52
CA VAL A 359 -3.43 -15.38 17.20
C VAL A 359 -3.27 -16.24 18.46
N GLU A 360 -2.16 -16.10 19.21
CA GLU A 360 -1.91 -16.95 20.38
C GLU A 360 -2.73 -16.63 21.62
N LEU A 361 -3.37 -15.46 21.72
CA LEU A 361 -4.43 -15.23 22.71
C LEU A 361 -5.68 -16.09 22.44
N ASN A 362 -5.92 -16.50 21.20
CA ASN A 362 -7.18 -17.08 20.72
C ASN A 362 -7.05 -18.49 20.11
N SER A 363 -5.83 -19.04 20.03
CA SER A 363 -5.58 -20.43 19.63
C SER A 363 -6.04 -21.45 20.70
N ILE A 364 -6.38 -22.68 20.30
CA ILE A 364 -6.67 -23.80 21.22
C ILE A 364 -5.36 -24.27 21.88
N PRO A 365 -5.34 -24.72 23.16
CA PRO A 365 -4.16 -25.34 23.77
C PRO A 365 -3.60 -26.51 22.95
N LEU A 366 -2.31 -26.45 22.62
CA LEU A 366 -1.60 -27.49 21.87
C LEU A 366 -0.69 -28.29 22.79
N VAL A 367 -0.79 -29.63 22.73
CA VAL A 367 0.03 -30.58 23.51
C VAL A 367 1.52 -30.50 23.16
N HIS A 368 1.88 -29.88 22.02
CA HIS A 368 3.26 -29.76 21.53
C HIS A 368 3.58 -28.29 21.22
N GLY A 369 4.32 -27.63 22.13
CA GLY A 369 4.63 -26.20 22.10
C GLY A 369 5.48 -25.74 20.89
N GLY A 370 4.79 -25.40 19.79
CA GLY A 370 5.36 -24.77 18.61
C GLY A 370 5.41 -23.24 18.72
N ALA A 371 4.24 -22.61 18.81
CA ALA A 371 4.03 -21.16 18.72
C ALA A 371 4.90 -20.30 19.66
N SER A 372 5.16 -20.82 20.86
CA SER A 372 6.03 -20.23 21.89
C SER A 372 7.42 -19.81 21.36
N LYS A 373 7.95 -20.53 20.36
CA LYS A 373 9.27 -20.25 19.76
C LYS A 373 9.27 -19.08 18.79
N ASP A 374 8.19 -18.89 18.03
CA ASP A 374 8.09 -17.81 17.05
C ASP A 374 7.81 -16.47 17.75
N LEU A 375 6.94 -16.48 18.76
CA LEU A 375 6.76 -15.34 19.67
C LEU A 375 8.08 -14.93 20.33
N THR A 376 8.77 -15.85 21.00
CA THR A 376 10.04 -15.52 21.68
C THR A 376 11.13 -15.05 20.69
N GLY A 377 11.08 -15.47 19.42
CA GLY A 377 11.89 -14.89 18.33
C GLY A 377 11.55 -13.43 18.04
N LEU A 378 10.27 -13.09 17.89
CA LEU A 378 9.79 -11.71 17.66
C LEU A 378 10.09 -10.78 18.84
N PHE A 379 9.75 -11.20 20.07
CA PHE A 379 10.02 -10.40 21.28
C PHE A 379 11.51 -10.18 21.53
N SER A 380 12.38 -11.08 21.07
CA SER A 380 13.83 -10.81 21.08
C SER A 380 14.22 -9.63 20.19
N SER A 381 13.55 -9.46 19.06
CA SER A 381 13.78 -8.29 18.18
C SER A 381 13.16 -7.02 18.77
N LEU A 382 12.03 -7.15 19.48
CA LEU A 382 11.37 -6.05 20.19
C LEU A 382 12.24 -5.51 21.33
N ALA A 383 12.89 -6.38 22.10
CA ALA A 383 13.77 -5.98 23.21
C ALA A 383 14.87 -5.01 22.77
N PHE A 384 15.63 -5.34 21.72
CA PHE A 384 16.66 -4.44 21.17
C PHE A 384 16.07 -3.14 20.57
N ALA A 385 14.85 -3.18 20.02
CA ALA A 385 14.18 -1.97 19.53
C ALA A 385 13.69 -1.05 20.65
N LEU A 386 13.26 -1.61 21.78
CA LEU A 386 12.95 -0.87 23.01
C LEU A 386 14.23 -0.27 23.63
N GLN A 387 15.32 -1.05 23.69
CA GLN A 387 16.64 -0.55 24.11
C GLN A 387 17.06 0.67 23.29
N SER A 388 17.12 0.56 21.95
CA SER A 388 17.54 1.69 21.09
C SER A 388 16.59 2.89 21.15
N LEU A 389 15.30 2.68 21.46
CA LEU A 389 14.39 3.79 21.76
C LEU A 389 14.76 4.49 23.08
N GLY A 390 15.01 3.71 24.14
CA GLY A 390 15.44 4.22 25.45
C GLY A 390 16.76 4.98 25.38
N GLU A 391 17.78 4.40 24.73
CA GLU A 391 19.08 5.03 24.50
C GLU A 391 18.95 6.38 23.78
N GLY A 392 18.23 6.40 22.65
CA GLY A 392 18.00 7.62 21.87
C GLY A 392 17.17 8.67 22.64
N SER A 393 16.18 8.24 23.43
CA SER A 393 15.38 9.11 24.29
C SER A 393 16.21 9.72 25.42
N TRP A 394 17.03 8.92 26.10
CA TRP A 394 17.95 9.38 27.15
C TRP A 394 18.96 10.38 26.61
N GLN A 395 19.56 10.10 25.45
CA GLN A 395 20.53 10.99 24.81
C GLN A 395 19.90 12.33 24.40
N ARG A 396 18.68 12.33 23.85
CA ARG A 396 17.93 13.58 23.55
C ARG A 396 17.55 14.34 24.82
N ALA A 397 17.09 13.65 25.86
CA ALA A 397 16.76 14.24 27.17
C ALA A 397 18.00 14.92 27.79
N LYS A 398 19.14 14.22 27.83
CA LYS A 398 20.42 14.72 28.32
C LYS A 398 20.90 15.94 27.52
N LEU A 399 20.81 15.92 26.20
CA LEU A 399 21.16 17.07 25.36
C LEU A 399 20.21 18.27 25.57
N CYS A 400 18.91 18.03 25.83
CA CYS A 400 17.99 19.11 26.20
C CYS A 400 18.33 19.72 27.58
N LEU A 401 18.74 18.88 28.52
CA LEU A 401 19.14 19.28 29.88
C LEU A 401 20.41 20.12 29.87
N ASP A 402 21.44 19.72 29.14
CA ASP A 402 22.71 20.46 29.10
C ASP A 402 22.54 21.85 28.44
N ASN A 403 21.66 21.96 27.43
CA ASN A 403 21.24 23.26 26.89
C ASN A 403 20.51 24.14 27.92
N LEU A 404 19.76 23.55 28.86
CA LEU A 404 19.04 24.27 29.92
C LEU A 404 19.96 24.73 31.07
N VAL A 405 21.00 23.96 31.39
CA VAL A 405 21.97 24.31 32.44
C VAL A 405 22.71 25.60 32.09
N HIS A 406 23.02 25.84 30.81
CA HIS A 406 23.63 27.09 30.35
C HIS A 406 22.77 28.35 30.63
N ASP A 407 21.45 28.22 30.71
CA ASP A 407 20.52 29.32 31.04
C ASP A 407 20.34 29.52 32.57
N ASN A 408 20.93 28.66 33.42
CA ASN A 408 20.85 28.68 34.89
C ASN A 408 19.43 28.67 35.52
N LEU A 409 18.38 28.32 34.76
CA LEU A 409 16.98 28.46 35.21
C LEU A 409 16.54 27.44 36.27
N PHE A 410 17.15 26.25 36.34
CA PHE A 410 16.72 25.14 37.19
C PHE A 410 17.91 24.33 37.74
N PRO A 411 18.62 24.81 38.79
CA PRO A 411 19.87 24.20 39.27
C PRO A 411 19.71 22.73 39.70
N ASN A 412 18.62 22.38 40.37
CA ASN A 412 18.39 21.03 40.91
C ASN A 412 18.00 20.00 39.83
N LEU A 413 17.63 20.42 38.61
CA LEU A 413 17.08 19.53 37.57
C LEU A 413 18.09 18.45 37.12
N VAL A 414 19.40 18.75 37.17
CA VAL A 414 20.45 17.78 36.85
C VAL A 414 20.53 16.67 37.89
N GLU A 415 20.40 17.01 39.17
CA GLU A 415 20.39 16.04 40.27
C GLU A 415 19.12 15.17 40.21
N SER A 416 17.95 15.78 39.99
CA SER A 416 16.69 15.06 39.82
C SER A 416 16.72 14.10 38.62
N PHE A 417 17.27 14.51 37.47
CA PHE A 417 17.43 13.62 36.31
C PHE A 417 18.40 12.47 36.60
N ASN A 418 19.58 12.75 37.15
CA ASN A 418 20.60 11.73 37.43
C ASN A 418 20.17 10.70 38.51
N THR A 419 19.21 11.05 39.37
CA THR A 419 18.70 10.17 40.44
C THR A 419 17.39 9.47 40.08
N GLY A 420 16.50 10.11 39.32
CA GLY A 420 15.17 9.60 38.97
C GLY A 420 15.03 9.02 37.57
N CYS A 421 16.00 9.21 36.67
CA CYS A 421 15.98 8.64 35.32
C CYS A 421 16.84 7.37 35.26
N PRO A 422 16.35 6.24 34.69
CA PRO A 422 17.20 5.11 34.37
C PRO A 422 18.39 5.53 33.48
N ASN A 423 19.60 5.10 33.84
CA ASN A 423 20.82 5.31 33.05
C ASN A 423 20.94 4.26 31.93
N LEU A 424 21.88 4.51 31.00
CA LEU A 424 22.17 3.60 29.90
C LEU A 424 22.65 2.23 30.40
N ASP A 425 23.49 2.21 31.44
CA ASP A 425 24.03 0.99 32.05
C ASP A 425 22.90 0.03 32.49
N LYS A 426 21.80 0.54 33.06
CA LYS A 426 20.64 -0.28 33.46
C LYS A 426 19.91 -0.89 32.24
N LEU A 427 19.82 -0.18 31.12
CA LEU A 427 19.24 -0.74 29.89
C LEU A 427 20.11 -1.89 29.35
N GLU A 428 21.44 -1.74 29.42
CA GLU A 428 22.39 -2.80 29.05
C GLU A 428 22.28 -4.01 29.99
N ASP A 429 22.21 -3.80 31.31
CA ASP A 429 22.02 -4.86 32.32
C ASP A 429 20.72 -5.67 32.09
N SER A 430 19.59 -5.01 31.82
CA SER A 430 18.32 -5.70 31.50
C SER A 430 18.42 -6.50 30.20
N ILE A 431 19.08 -5.97 29.17
CA ILE A 431 19.29 -6.67 27.89
C ILE A 431 20.23 -7.87 28.06
N MET A 432 21.29 -7.73 28.85
CA MET A 432 22.24 -8.81 29.17
C MET A 432 21.56 -9.91 30.00
N SER A 433 20.70 -9.54 30.95
CA SER A 433 19.88 -10.47 31.75
C SER A 433 18.88 -11.24 30.88
N PHE A 434 18.14 -10.53 30.01
CA PHE A 434 17.28 -11.14 28.97
C PHE A 434 18.06 -12.15 28.10
N VAL A 435 19.24 -11.77 27.60
CA VAL A 435 20.09 -12.63 26.76
C VAL A 435 20.63 -13.84 27.53
N ALA A 436 20.93 -13.71 28.82
CA ALA A 436 21.36 -14.81 29.68
C ALA A 436 20.22 -15.82 29.87
N PHE A 437 19.05 -15.39 30.36
CA PHE A 437 17.89 -16.27 30.56
C PHE A 437 17.42 -16.93 29.26
N LYS A 438 17.55 -16.24 28.11
CA LYS A 438 17.22 -16.84 26.81
C LYS A 438 18.20 -17.96 26.41
N LYS A 439 19.50 -17.83 26.70
CA LYS A 439 20.49 -18.90 26.49
C LYS A 439 20.20 -20.12 27.37
N GLU A 440 19.74 -19.89 28.59
CA GLU A 440 19.27 -20.92 29.53
C GLU A 440 17.91 -21.55 29.14
N LYS A 441 17.24 -21.02 28.10
CA LYS A 441 15.86 -21.37 27.68
C LYS A 441 14.79 -21.03 28.73
N SER A 442 15.10 -20.14 29.67
CA SER A 442 14.16 -19.63 30.66
C SER A 442 13.31 -18.50 30.05
N TYR A 443 12.44 -18.86 29.12
CA TYR A 443 11.69 -17.90 28.29
C TYR A 443 10.76 -16.99 29.10
N ILE A 444 10.17 -17.48 30.19
CA ILE A 444 9.32 -16.67 31.09
C ILE A 444 10.14 -15.55 31.74
N LYS A 445 11.29 -15.88 32.36
CA LYS A 445 12.23 -14.88 32.88
C LYS A 445 12.71 -13.92 31.79
N SER A 446 13.01 -14.46 30.60
CA SER A 446 13.45 -13.63 29.46
C SER A 446 12.42 -12.57 29.11
N LEU A 447 11.13 -12.92 29.06
CA LEU A 447 10.07 -11.96 28.74
C LEU A 447 9.78 -10.98 29.89
N HIS A 448 9.90 -11.43 31.14
CA HIS A 448 9.82 -10.57 32.33
C HIS A 448 10.90 -9.46 32.30
N GLU A 449 12.16 -9.78 31.96
CA GLU A 449 13.21 -8.76 31.78
C GLU A 449 12.87 -7.75 30.67
N VAL A 450 12.24 -8.19 29.57
CA VAL A 450 11.79 -7.28 28.49
C VAL A 450 10.60 -6.42 28.94
N TYR A 451 9.75 -6.92 29.85
CA TYR A 451 8.65 -6.16 30.44
C TYR A 451 9.18 -5.07 31.38
N GLY A 452 10.14 -5.41 32.26
CA GLY A 452 10.89 -4.46 33.07
C GLY A 452 11.63 -3.39 32.25
N LEU A 453 12.27 -3.81 31.14
CA LEU A 453 12.90 -2.89 30.18
C LEU A 453 11.87 -1.91 29.58
N SER A 454 10.66 -2.37 29.24
CA SER A 454 9.60 -1.49 28.71
C SER A 454 9.17 -0.42 29.71
N GLU A 455 9.14 -0.75 31.00
CA GLU A 455 8.87 0.19 32.10
C GLU A 455 10.02 1.20 32.32
N ASP A 456 11.28 0.81 32.14
CA ASP A 456 12.39 1.78 32.23
C ASP A 456 12.48 2.69 31.01
N VAL A 457 12.20 2.18 29.81
CA VAL A 457 12.05 3.01 28.58
C VAL A 457 10.91 4.03 28.75
N ARG A 458 9.79 3.64 29.37
CA ARG A 458 8.68 4.55 29.74
C ARG A 458 9.13 5.67 30.68
N LYS A 459 9.93 5.36 31.70
CA LYS A 459 10.48 6.37 32.64
C LYS A 459 11.45 7.32 31.93
N ILE A 460 12.31 6.82 31.04
CA ILE A 460 13.21 7.66 30.24
C ILE A 460 12.41 8.62 29.33
N LEU A 461 11.38 8.12 28.64
CA LEU A 461 10.46 8.95 27.85
C LEU A 461 9.75 10.01 28.71
N SER A 462 9.44 9.69 29.97
CA SER A 462 8.87 10.63 30.93
C SER A 462 9.85 11.76 31.29
N TRP A 463 11.14 11.46 31.40
CA TRP A 463 12.19 12.47 31.58
C TRP A 463 12.47 13.27 30.32
N GLU A 464 12.46 12.67 29.13
CA GLU A 464 12.53 13.41 27.86
C GLU A 464 11.37 14.41 27.74
N ALA A 465 10.15 13.98 28.06
CA ALA A 465 8.97 14.84 28.09
C ALA A 465 9.10 15.97 29.13
N THR A 466 9.53 15.66 30.35
CA THR A 466 9.74 16.62 31.45
C THR A 466 10.72 17.71 31.06
N ILE A 467 11.91 17.33 30.57
CA ILE A 467 12.98 18.27 30.24
C ILE A 467 12.60 19.11 29.00
N SER A 468 11.94 18.50 28.01
CA SER A 468 11.41 19.22 26.84
C SER A 468 10.34 20.25 27.23
N PHE A 469 9.42 19.89 28.11
CA PHE A 469 8.41 20.79 28.66
C PHE A 469 9.04 21.96 29.41
N ILE A 470 10.03 21.70 30.27
CA ILE A 470 10.76 22.74 31.00
C ILE A 470 11.52 23.68 30.04
N SER A 471 12.12 23.17 28.96
CA SER A 471 12.81 23.98 27.93
C SER A 471 11.84 24.89 27.16
N LEU A 472 10.65 24.39 26.84
CA LEU A 472 9.66 25.13 26.07
C LEU A 472 8.85 26.11 26.93
N GLU A 473 8.46 25.76 28.16
CA GLU A 473 7.51 26.53 28.98
C GLU A 473 8.09 27.08 30.30
N GLY A 474 9.22 26.57 30.81
CA GLY A 474 9.76 26.93 32.13
C GLY A 474 9.99 28.43 32.36
N SER A 475 10.37 29.14 31.29
CA SER A 475 10.53 30.61 31.27
C SER A 475 9.24 31.41 31.46
N GLU A 476 8.06 30.80 31.32
CA GLU A 476 6.77 31.40 31.68
C GLU A 476 6.34 30.98 33.09
N LEU A 477 6.55 29.71 33.47
CA LEU A 477 6.22 29.18 34.80
C LEU A 477 6.93 29.92 35.95
N ILE A 478 8.16 30.39 35.74
CA ILE A 478 8.87 31.24 36.72
C ILE A 478 8.21 32.63 36.85
N LYS A 479 7.86 33.26 35.72
CA LYS A 479 7.35 34.65 35.67
C LYS A 479 5.98 34.83 36.32
N VAL A 480 5.19 33.78 36.44
CA VAL A 480 3.90 33.83 37.16
C VAL A 480 4.08 34.20 38.64
N LYS A 481 5.27 33.97 39.23
CA LYS A 481 5.57 34.26 40.64
C LYS A 481 5.99 35.71 40.89
N GLU A 482 6.81 36.28 40.00
CA GLU A 482 7.39 37.62 40.21
C GLU A 482 6.35 38.75 40.12
N VAL A 483 5.21 38.53 39.45
CA VAL A 483 4.16 39.56 39.21
C VAL A 483 3.37 39.95 40.49
N VAL A 484 3.73 39.41 41.66
CA VAL A 484 3.27 39.90 42.98
C VAL A 484 4.19 41.02 43.51
N ALA A 485 5.38 41.22 42.93
CA ALA A 485 6.36 42.22 43.34
C ALA A 485 6.76 43.17 42.21
N ASP A 486 6.40 44.44 42.38
CA ASP A 486 6.74 45.62 41.57
C ASP A 486 6.09 45.75 40.17
N GLY A 487 5.99 46.99 39.71
CA GLY A 487 5.15 47.40 38.58
C GLY A 487 5.91 47.76 37.29
N ASP A 488 5.28 47.41 36.17
CA ASP A 488 5.52 47.91 34.82
C ASP A 488 6.94 47.76 34.19
N LYS A 489 7.03 46.82 33.24
CA LYS A 489 7.50 47.13 31.88
C LYS A 489 7.05 46.10 30.85
N LYS A 490 6.32 46.56 29.82
CA LYS A 490 6.16 45.80 28.58
C LYS A 490 7.52 45.62 27.89
N LYS A 491 7.96 44.37 27.71
CA LYS A 491 8.98 43.96 26.72
C LYS A 491 8.35 42.99 25.71
N ASP A 492 8.88 42.97 24.49
CA ASP A 492 8.23 42.38 23.33
C ASP A 492 7.88 40.89 23.44
N LYS A 493 6.60 40.57 23.22
CA LYS A 493 6.11 39.19 23.07
C LYS A 493 6.50 38.62 21.69
N LYS A 494 7.78 38.28 21.49
CA LYS A 494 8.17 37.26 20.50
C LYS A 494 7.60 35.91 20.95
N LYS A 495 6.36 35.60 20.54
CA LYS A 495 5.74 34.28 20.77
C LYS A 495 6.68 33.18 20.27
N LYS A 496 7.04 32.22 21.13
CA LYS A 496 7.62 30.94 20.71
C LYS A 496 6.60 30.30 19.75
N ALA A 497 6.99 30.08 18.49
CA ALA A 497 6.12 29.52 17.47
C ALA A 497 6.47 28.05 17.27
N LEU A 498 5.92 27.22 18.15
CA LEU A 498 5.94 25.77 18.08
C LEU A 498 5.25 25.26 16.80
N GLY A 499 5.49 23.99 16.47
CA GLY A 499 4.69 23.25 15.49
C GLY A 499 3.21 23.19 15.89
N LYS A 500 2.30 23.05 14.92
CA LYS A 500 0.85 23.04 15.21
C LYS A 500 0.41 21.85 16.07
N GLY A 501 0.95 20.65 15.80
CA GLY A 501 0.61 19.46 16.56
C GLY A 501 1.26 19.45 17.94
N THR A 502 2.56 19.78 18.01
CA THR A 502 3.27 19.95 19.28
C THR A 502 2.66 21.05 20.15
N ALA A 503 2.16 22.16 19.60
CA ALA A 503 1.45 23.19 20.35
C ALA A 503 0.13 22.69 20.97
N VAL A 504 -0.63 21.85 20.26
CA VAL A 504 -1.87 21.25 20.79
C VAL A 504 -1.55 20.27 21.92
N LEU A 505 -0.52 19.45 21.77
CA LEU A 505 -0.06 18.51 22.80
C LEU A 505 0.52 19.25 24.02
N MET A 506 1.33 20.28 23.79
CA MET A 506 1.89 21.16 24.84
C MET A 506 0.78 21.81 25.67
N GLN A 507 -0.29 22.32 25.02
CA GLN A 507 -1.44 22.88 25.72
C GLN A 507 -2.19 21.80 26.53
N PHE A 508 -2.44 20.62 25.96
CA PHE A 508 -3.09 19.49 26.66
C PHE A 508 -2.30 19.04 27.89
N ILE A 509 -0.97 18.92 27.78
CA ILE A 509 -0.05 18.62 28.88
C ILE A 509 -0.10 19.72 29.94
N LYS A 510 -0.01 20.99 29.52
CA LYS A 510 -0.08 22.15 30.42
C LYS A 510 -1.40 22.20 31.19
N ASP A 511 -2.52 21.86 30.54
CA ASP A 511 -3.85 21.82 31.14
C ASP A 511 -4.03 20.66 32.14
N ARG A 512 -3.39 19.51 31.91
CA ARG A 512 -3.33 18.40 32.89
C ARG A 512 -2.41 18.73 34.07
N LEU A 513 -1.30 19.43 33.85
CA LEU A 513 -0.31 19.78 34.89
C LEU A 513 -0.61 21.11 35.62
N GLN A 514 -1.77 21.76 35.42
CA GLN A 514 -2.12 23.00 36.13
C GLN A 514 -2.17 22.80 37.66
N SER A 515 -2.67 21.66 38.13
CA SER A 515 -2.65 21.29 39.56
C SER A 515 -1.21 21.18 40.08
N VAL A 516 -0.35 20.47 39.34
CA VAL A 516 1.07 20.18 39.64
C VAL A 516 1.97 21.43 39.54
N THR A 517 1.51 22.52 38.95
CA THR A 517 2.27 23.77 38.79
C THR A 517 1.79 24.93 39.67
N SER A 518 0.64 24.79 40.35
CA SER A 518 0.10 25.80 41.25
C SER A 518 0.84 25.87 42.60
N ASN A 519 1.12 27.09 43.09
CA ASN A 519 1.62 27.38 44.45
C ASN A 519 2.86 26.56 44.93
N ILE A 520 3.87 26.40 44.07
CA ILE A 520 5.07 25.57 44.33
C ILE A 520 6.37 26.38 44.19
N ASP A 521 7.33 26.20 45.09
CA ASP A 521 8.65 26.86 45.04
C ASP A 521 9.48 26.45 43.81
N ALA A 522 10.35 27.35 43.34
CA ALA A 522 11.16 27.11 42.15
C ALA A 522 12.15 25.93 42.30
N SER A 523 12.59 25.65 43.53
CA SER A 523 13.51 24.55 43.87
C SER A 523 12.87 23.16 43.83
N SER A 524 11.55 23.04 44.07
CA SER A 524 10.81 21.75 44.06
C SER A 524 9.95 21.54 42.80
N LEU A 525 9.93 22.52 41.89
CA LEU A 525 9.22 22.41 40.61
C LEU A 525 9.77 21.28 39.69
N PRO A 526 11.10 21.05 39.58
CA PRO A 526 11.64 19.94 38.75
C PRO A 526 11.09 18.57 39.16
N GLU A 527 11.18 18.25 40.45
CA GLU A 527 10.76 16.97 41.04
C GLU A 527 9.25 16.75 40.94
N LYS A 528 8.45 17.80 41.17
CA LYS A 528 6.98 17.71 41.03
C LYS A 528 6.56 17.56 39.57
N LEU A 529 7.24 18.22 38.63
CA LEU A 529 7.00 18.01 37.20
C LEU A 529 7.41 16.60 36.76
N SER A 530 8.58 16.09 37.16
CA SER A 530 8.98 14.71 36.80
C SER A 530 8.02 13.67 37.36
N ASN A 531 7.57 13.82 38.61
CA ASN A 531 6.57 12.91 39.20
C ASN A 531 5.21 13.03 38.49
N GLY A 532 4.82 14.24 38.07
CA GLY A 532 3.63 14.46 37.25
C GLY A 532 3.71 13.77 35.88
N PHE A 533 4.85 13.85 35.18
CA PHE A 533 5.06 13.14 33.91
C PHE A 533 5.17 11.62 34.08
N LEU A 534 5.84 11.14 35.13
CA LEU A 534 5.97 9.70 35.42
C LEU A 534 4.62 9.01 35.68
N ALA A 535 3.66 9.73 36.26
CA ALA A 535 2.27 9.28 36.43
C ALA A 535 1.44 9.45 35.14
N PHE A 536 1.52 10.61 34.48
CA PHE A 536 0.80 10.91 33.23
C PHE A 536 1.23 10.02 32.04
N LEU A 537 2.44 9.48 32.10
CA LEU A 537 2.99 8.50 31.18
C LEU A 537 3.05 7.10 31.80
N ASP A 538 2.24 6.82 32.83
CA ASP A 538 1.98 5.46 33.30
C ASP A 538 0.80 4.86 32.54
N LEU A 539 1.01 3.71 31.90
CA LEU A 539 -0.03 3.05 31.10
C LEU A 539 -1.17 2.50 31.98
N LYS A 540 -1.00 2.48 33.31
CA LYS A 540 -2.01 2.10 34.29
C LYS A 540 -2.90 3.28 34.73
N ASP A 541 -2.56 4.52 34.35
CA ASP A 541 -3.34 5.72 34.69
C ASP A 541 -4.31 6.09 33.55
N ALA A 542 -5.59 6.27 33.86
CA ALA A 542 -6.64 6.56 32.88
C ALA A 542 -6.51 7.94 32.17
N SER A 543 -5.51 8.75 32.51
CA SER A 543 -5.12 9.94 31.74
C SER A 543 -4.16 9.63 30.58
N PHE A 544 -3.47 8.48 30.60
CA PHE A 544 -2.61 8.04 29.52
C PHE A 544 -3.39 7.76 28.22
N ASP A 545 -4.54 7.08 28.30
CA ASP A 545 -5.39 6.84 27.12
C ASP A 545 -5.87 8.13 26.47
N GLN A 546 -6.10 9.16 27.29
CA GLN A 546 -6.49 10.49 26.82
C GLN A 546 -5.34 11.16 26.07
N LEU A 547 -4.09 11.01 26.53
CA LEU A 547 -2.89 11.44 25.79
C LEU A 547 -2.73 10.64 24.50
N LEU A 548 -2.81 9.31 24.55
CA LEU A 548 -2.65 8.42 23.41
C LEU A 548 -3.66 8.75 22.31
N GLN A 549 -4.92 8.98 22.67
CA GLN A 549 -5.96 9.42 21.76
C GLN A 549 -5.69 10.84 21.24
N LYS A 550 -5.22 11.78 22.08
CA LYS A 550 -4.86 13.14 21.64
C LYS A 550 -3.72 13.13 20.61
N VAL A 551 -2.73 12.25 20.76
CA VAL A 551 -1.64 12.08 19.78
C VAL A 551 -2.18 11.51 18.47
N LYS A 552 -3.03 10.46 18.52
CA LYS A 552 -3.68 9.87 17.33
C LYS A 552 -4.49 10.92 16.56
N GLU A 553 -5.35 11.68 17.24
CA GLU A 553 -6.14 12.78 16.64
C GLU A 553 -5.26 13.83 15.95
N VAL A 554 -4.19 14.27 16.62
CA VAL A 554 -3.29 15.29 16.08
C VAL A 554 -2.60 14.80 14.80
N VAL A 555 -2.10 13.57 14.79
CA VAL A 555 -1.46 12.97 13.61
C VAL A 555 -2.47 12.77 12.46
N ALA A 556 -3.63 12.16 12.74
CA ALA A 556 -4.67 11.89 11.75
C ALA A 556 -5.22 13.18 11.11
N SER A 557 -5.24 14.31 11.83
CA SER A 557 -5.75 15.59 11.32
C SER A 557 -5.09 16.07 10.02
N ASN A 558 -3.88 15.60 9.69
CA ASN A 558 -3.16 15.99 8.49
C ASN A 558 -3.58 15.28 7.21
N GLU A 559 -4.37 14.19 7.27
CA GLU A 559 -4.95 13.58 6.07
C GLU A 559 -5.79 14.61 5.28
N SER A 560 -6.45 15.53 6.00
CA SER A 560 -7.21 16.66 5.45
C SER A 560 -6.39 17.71 4.66
N ARG A 561 -5.04 17.65 4.70
CA ARG A 561 -4.16 18.70 4.15
C ARG A 561 -3.08 18.22 3.18
N ARG A 562 -3.03 16.93 2.84
CA ARG A 562 -2.22 16.48 1.71
C ARG A 562 -2.88 16.92 0.41
N LEU A 563 -2.30 17.91 -0.29
CA LEU A 563 -2.63 18.16 -1.69
C LEU A 563 -2.45 16.85 -2.48
N PRO A 564 -3.52 16.27 -3.09
CA PRO A 564 -3.40 15.00 -3.79
C PRO A 564 -2.42 15.12 -4.95
N LYS A 565 -1.39 14.27 -4.95
CA LYS A 565 -0.35 14.25 -5.98
C LYS A 565 -0.51 12.99 -6.82
N ILE A 566 -0.78 13.17 -8.11
CA ILE A 566 -0.89 12.07 -9.07
C ILE A 566 0.38 11.19 -9.08
N PRO A 567 0.25 9.85 -9.22
CA PRO A 567 1.39 8.95 -9.31
C PRO A 567 2.36 9.33 -10.44
N LYS A 568 3.67 9.21 -10.20
CA LYS A 568 4.72 9.47 -11.21
C LYS A 568 4.39 8.69 -12.49
N GLY A 569 4.19 9.40 -13.61
CA GLY A 569 3.90 8.80 -14.92
C GLY A 569 2.42 8.64 -15.27
N THR A 570 1.49 9.12 -14.44
CA THR A 570 0.07 9.29 -14.77
C THR A 570 -0.24 10.77 -15.09
N ARG A 571 -1.46 11.08 -15.57
CA ARG A 571 -1.88 12.45 -15.93
C ARG A 571 -3.36 12.69 -15.68
N ASP A 572 -3.69 13.87 -15.15
CA ASP A 572 -5.00 14.48 -15.32
C ASP A 572 -5.09 15.20 -16.68
N PHE A 573 -6.32 15.45 -17.15
CA PHE A 573 -6.58 16.16 -18.42
C PHE A 573 -7.60 17.29 -18.20
N SER A 574 -7.31 18.48 -18.71
CA SER A 574 -8.22 19.64 -18.61
C SER A 574 -9.36 19.56 -19.63
N LYS A 575 -10.35 20.47 -19.54
CA LYS A 575 -11.50 20.53 -20.45
C LYS A 575 -11.08 20.62 -21.92
N GLU A 576 -10.05 21.42 -22.19
CA GLU A 576 -9.50 21.67 -23.52
C GLU A 576 -8.84 20.40 -24.08
N GLN A 577 -8.15 19.65 -23.23
CA GLN A 577 -7.54 18.37 -23.60
C GLN A 577 -8.58 17.28 -23.82
N MET A 578 -9.61 17.22 -22.96
CA MET A 578 -10.72 16.27 -23.12
C MET A 578 -11.47 16.47 -24.44
N ALA A 579 -11.76 17.71 -24.84
CA ALA A 579 -12.40 17.98 -26.14
C ALA A 579 -11.58 17.48 -27.35
N VAL A 580 -10.24 17.57 -27.29
CA VAL A 580 -9.35 17.01 -28.34
C VAL A 580 -9.37 15.48 -28.30
N ARG A 581 -9.33 14.89 -27.11
CA ARG A 581 -9.36 13.42 -26.92
C ARG A 581 -10.69 12.81 -27.39
N GLU A 582 -11.82 13.42 -27.03
CA GLU A 582 -13.16 13.01 -27.45
C GLU A 582 -13.34 13.04 -28.97
N LYS A 583 -12.90 14.12 -29.65
CA LYS A 583 -12.94 14.20 -31.11
C LYS A 583 -12.15 13.05 -31.76
N ALA A 584 -10.92 12.81 -31.28
CA ALA A 584 -10.07 11.76 -31.82
C ALA A 584 -10.59 10.34 -31.53
N PHE A 585 -11.11 10.06 -30.32
CA PHE A 585 -11.76 8.78 -30.01
C PHE A 585 -13.03 8.56 -30.86
N SER A 586 -13.79 9.62 -31.17
CA SER A 586 -14.94 9.54 -32.08
C SER A 586 -14.52 9.15 -33.49
N ILE A 587 -13.49 9.78 -34.06
CA ILE A 587 -12.90 9.43 -35.37
C ILE A 587 -12.46 7.96 -35.38
N VAL A 588 -11.63 7.55 -34.41
CA VAL A 588 -11.13 6.17 -34.28
C VAL A 588 -12.28 5.16 -34.20
N THR A 589 -13.32 5.47 -33.41
CA THR A 589 -14.54 4.63 -33.31
C THR A 589 -15.25 4.47 -34.65
N ASN A 590 -15.39 5.57 -35.40
CA ASN A 590 -16.14 5.58 -36.65
C ASN A 590 -15.42 4.77 -37.73
N VAL A 591 -14.10 4.95 -37.91
CA VAL A 591 -13.28 4.13 -38.81
C VAL A 591 -13.42 2.65 -38.45
N PHE A 592 -13.16 2.26 -37.19
CA PHE A 592 -13.25 0.86 -36.77
C PHE A 592 -14.64 0.23 -37.01
N LYS A 593 -15.72 0.99 -36.82
CA LYS A 593 -17.08 0.51 -37.11
C LYS A 593 -17.36 0.34 -38.61
N ARG A 594 -16.77 1.15 -39.50
CA ARG A 594 -16.91 0.94 -40.97
C ARG A 594 -16.36 -0.41 -41.40
N HIS A 595 -15.26 -0.86 -40.79
CA HIS A 595 -14.61 -2.16 -41.07
C HIS A 595 -15.19 -3.32 -40.23
N GLY A 596 -16.44 -3.16 -39.78
CA GLY A 596 -17.24 -4.24 -39.18
C GLY A 596 -16.80 -4.69 -37.78
N ALA A 597 -15.92 -3.95 -37.10
CA ALA A 597 -15.50 -4.31 -35.75
C ALA A 597 -16.52 -3.94 -34.67
N MET A 598 -16.72 -4.87 -33.75
CA MET A 598 -17.53 -4.66 -32.55
C MET A 598 -16.66 -4.18 -31.38
N ALA A 599 -17.24 -3.38 -30.49
CA ALA A 599 -16.57 -2.99 -29.25
C ALA A 599 -16.38 -4.21 -28.35
N LEU A 600 -15.15 -4.46 -27.91
CA LEU A 600 -14.85 -5.35 -26.80
C LEU A 600 -14.31 -4.51 -25.64
N ASP A 601 -14.72 -4.81 -24.41
CA ASP A 601 -13.96 -4.42 -23.23
C ASP A 601 -13.57 -5.66 -22.42
N THR A 602 -12.46 -5.56 -21.72
CA THR A 602 -11.81 -6.63 -20.97
C THR A 602 -11.47 -6.16 -19.55
N PRO A 603 -11.22 -7.05 -18.59
CA PRO A 603 -10.77 -6.68 -17.26
C PRO A 603 -9.52 -5.78 -17.26
N VAL A 604 -9.46 -4.83 -16.33
CA VAL A 604 -8.31 -3.91 -16.17
C VAL A 604 -7.11 -4.63 -15.53
N PHE A 605 -7.39 -5.62 -14.68
CA PHE A 605 -6.43 -6.57 -14.13
C PHE A 605 -6.77 -7.97 -14.65
N GLU A 606 -5.73 -8.77 -14.87
CA GLU A 606 -5.81 -10.17 -15.28
C GLU A 606 -5.08 -11.03 -14.24
N LEU A 607 -5.32 -12.34 -14.24
CA LEU A 607 -4.46 -13.26 -13.49
C LEU A 607 -3.02 -13.11 -13.97
N ARG A 608 -2.05 -13.06 -13.05
CA ARG A 608 -0.65 -12.78 -13.36
C ARG A 608 -0.08 -13.77 -14.39
N GLU A 609 -0.47 -15.04 -14.31
CA GLU A 609 -0.13 -16.10 -15.26
C GLU A 609 -0.65 -15.88 -16.70
N THR A 610 -1.75 -15.12 -16.89
CA THR A 610 -2.23 -14.73 -18.23
C THR A 610 -1.26 -13.77 -18.91
N LEU A 611 -0.61 -12.91 -18.13
CA LEU A 611 0.25 -11.82 -18.59
C LEU A 611 1.74 -12.18 -18.66
N THR A 612 2.21 -13.13 -17.85
CA THR A 612 3.62 -13.55 -17.83
C THR A 612 3.97 -14.60 -18.88
N GLY A 613 5.18 -14.53 -19.44
CA GLY A 613 5.70 -15.55 -20.37
C GLY A 613 5.02 -15.53 -21.74
N LYS A 614 4.49 -14.37 -22.14
CA LYS A 614 3.90 -14.13 -23.46
C LYS A 614 4.83 -13.32 -24.36
N TYR A 615 5.65 -12.42 -23.81
CA TYR A 615 6.89 -11.95 -24.40
C TYR A 615 8.10 -12.32 -23.50
N GLY A 616 9.32 -11.92 -23.87
CA GLY A 616 10.60 -12.33 -23.25
C GLY A 616 10.86 -11.83 -21.83
N GLU A 617 11.65 -10.75 -21.66
CA GLU A 617 12.09 -10.25 -20.34
C GLU A 617 11.00 -9.48 -19.53
N ASP A 618 9.73 -9.90 -19.64
CA ASP A 618 8.53 -9.10 -19.28
C ASP A 618 8.34 -8.78 -17.80
N SER A 619 9.04 -9.47 -16.89
CA SER A 619 8.94 -9.24 -15.43
C SER A 619 9.25 -7.78 -15.02
N LYS A 620 9.88 -7.01 -15.92
CA LYS A 620 10.25 -5.60 -15.78
C LYS A 620 9.09 -4.62 -16.07
N LEU A 621 8.04 -5.03 -16.79
CA LEU A 621 6.98 -4.12 -17.29
C LEU A 621 5.63 -4.22 -16.59
N ILE A 622 5.32 -5.35 -15.94
CA ILE A 622 4.00 -5.63 -15.34
C ILE A 622 3.80 -4.81 -14.05
N TYR A 623 2.56 -4.45 -13.72
CA TYR A 623 2.18 -3.91 -12.40
C TYR A 623 1.38 -4.96 -11.61
N ASP A 624 2.06 -5.71 -10.75
CA ASP A 624 1.44 -6.68 -9.83
C ASP A 624 0.63 -5.98 -8.73
N LEU A 625 -0.54 -6.54 -8.40
CA LEU A 625 -1.37 -6.07 -7.29
C LEU A 625 -0.91 -6.72 -5.98
N ALA A 626 -1.18 -6.07 -4.85
CA ALA A 626 -0.86 -6.60 -3.53
C ALA A 626 -1.92 -7.63 -3.11
N ASP A 627 -1.47 -8.82 -2.75
CA ASP A 627 -2.32 -9.89 -2.22
C ASP A 627 -2.96 -9.49 -0.87
N GLN A 628 -4.20 -9.94 -0.66
CA GLN A 628 -4.99 -9.77 0.57
C GLN A 628 -5.66 -11.09 0.99
N GLY A 629 -5.13 -12.24 0.54
CA GLY A 629 -5.69 -13.58 0.74
C GLY A 629 -6.49 -14.07 -0.47
N GLY A 630 -6.04 -13.79 -1.69
CA GLY A 630 -6.77 -14.07 -2.93
C GLY A 630 -5.89 -14.45 -4.13
N GLU A 631 -6.43 -14.30 -5.33
CA GLU A 631 -5.72 -14.65 -6.58
C GLU A 631 -4.64 -13.61 -6.94
N LEU A 632 -3.51 -14.10 -7.47
CA LEU A 632 -2.39 -13.25 -7.89
C LEU A 632 -2.74 -12.51 -9.20
N CYS A 633 -3.26 -11.29 -9.07
CA CYS A 633 -3.64 -10.42 -10.20
C CYS A 633 -2.60 -9.35 -10.51
N SER A 634 -2.52 -8.93 -11.78
CA SER A 634 -1.67 -7.84 -12.25
C SER A 634 -2.42 -6.97 -13.28
N LEU A 635 -2.10 -5.67 -13.35
CA LEU A 635 -2.69 -4.76 -14.34
C LEU A 635 -2.22 -5.11 -15.76
N ARG A 636 -3.13 -5.02 -16.74
CA ARG A 636 -2.82 -5.25 -18.15
C ARG A 636 -1.86 -4.20 -18.71
N TYR A 637 -0.85 -4.67 -19.46
CA TYR A 637 0.11 -3.81 -20.16
C TYR A 637 -0.23 -3.57 -21.64
N ASP A 638 -1.12 -4.37 -22.21
CA ASP A 638 -1.69 -4.21 -23.55
C ASP A 638 -3.21 -4.52 -23.54
N LEU A 639 -3.83 -4.56 -24.72
CA LEU A 639 -5.20 -5.05 -24.91
C LEU A 639 -5.26 -6.33 -25.77
N THR A 640 -4.14 -6.76 -26.37
CA THR A 640 -4.03 -7.90 -27.29
C THR A 640 -4.01 -9.25 -26.56
N VAL A 641 -3.29 -9.35 -25.43
CA VAL A 641 -3.26 -10.56 -24.59
C VAL A 641 -4.62 -10.81 -23.91
N PRO A 642 -5.30 -9.81 -23.31
CA PRO A 642 -6.68 -9.95 -22.85
C PRO A 642 -7.66 -10.39 -23.96
N PHE A 643 -7.47 -9.94 -25.20
CA PHE A 643 -8.26 -10.37 -26.35
C PHE A 643 -7.99 -11.83 -26.73
N ALA A 644 -6.73 -12.25 -26.80
CA ALA A 644 -6.37 -13.63 -27.08
C ALA A 644 -6.95 -14.60 -26.02
N ARG A 645 -6.90 -14.24 -24.73
CA ARG A 645 -7.59 -14.96 -23.66
C ARG A 645 -9.10 -15.00 -23.89
N TYR A 646 -9.73 -13.86 -24.20
CA TYR A 646 -11.19 -13.78 -24.42
C TYR A 646 -11.66 -14.68 -25.56
N VAL A 647 -10.97 -14.68 -26.71
CA VAL A 647 -11.30 -15.53 -27.87
C VAL A 647 -11.18 -17.02 -27.51
N ALA A 648 -10.07 -17.41 -26.89
CA ALA A 648 -9.82 -18.79 -26.49
C ALA A 648 -10.83 -19.30 -25.44
N MET A 649 -11.08 -18.52 -24.39
CA MET A 649 -11.97 -18.86 -23.27
C MET A 649 -13.43 -19.05 -23.72
N ASN A 650 -13.90 -18.25 -24.69
CA ASN A 650 -15.24 -18.37 -25.28
C ASN A 650 -15.28 -19.33 -26.49
N GLY A 651 -14.16 -19.93 -26.88
CA GLY A 651 -14.05 -20.88 -28.00
C GLY A 651 -14.35 -20.29 -29.39
N ILE A 652 -14.29 -18.95 -29.51
CA ILE A 652 -14.68 -18.15 -30.68
C ILE A 652 -13.72 -18.44 -31.85
N THR A 653 -14.27 -18.68 -33.04
CA THR A 653 -13.48 -19.05 -34.24
C THR A 653 -13.33 -17.94 -35.26
N SER A 654 -14.15 -16.88 -35.19
CA SER A 654 -13.96 -15.64 -35.96
C SER A 654 -14.53 -14.46 -35.18
N PHE A 655 -13.80 -13.34 -35.18
CA PHE A 655 -14.19 -12.11 -34.48
C PHE A 655 -13.49 -10.90 -35.09
N ARG A 656 -14.17 -9.76 -35.13
CA ARG A 656 -13.60 -8.46 -35.50
C ARG A 656 -13.84 -7.51 -34.34
N ARG A 657 -12.79 -7.11 -33.63
CA ARG A 657 -12.90 -6.25 -32.44
C ARG A 657 -12.29 -4.88 -32.67
N TYR A 658 -12.76 -3.91 -31.88
CA TYR A 658 -11.93 -2.81 -31.45
C TYR A 658 -12.02 -2.65 -29.93
N GLN A 659 -10.95 -2.17 -29.30
CA GLN A 659 -10.93 -1.77 -27.89
C GLN A 659 -10.10 -0.50 -27.72
N MET A 660 -10.68 0.52 -27.08
CA MET A 660 -9.98 1.77 -26.75
C MET A 660 -9.95 1.93 -25.24
N ALA A 661 -8.82 1.66 -24.61
CA ALA A 661 -8.76 1.61 -23.16
C ALA A 661 -7.38 1.92 -22.58
N LYS A 662 -7.35 2.23 -21.28
CA LYS A 662 -6.11 2.41 -20.52
C LYS A 662 -5.37 1.08 -20.33
N VAL A 663 -4.05 1.17 -20.45
CA VAL A 663 -3.06 0.13 -20.14
C VAL A 663 -1.97 0.68 -19.21
N TYR A 664 -1.27 -0.22 -18.52
CA TYR A 664 -0.37 0.13 -17.42
C TYR A 664 0.99 -0.55 -17.59
N ARG A 665 2.07 0.23 -17.63
CA ARG A 665 3.45 -0.28 -17.81
C ARG A 665 4.39 0.31 -16.77
N ARG A 666 5.18 -0.52 -16.08
CA ARG A 666 6.13 -0.15 -15.00
C ARG A 666 7.40 0.59 -15.51
N ASP A 667 7.27 1.26 -16.66
CA ASP A 667 8.34 1.95 -17.37
C ASP A 667 9.01 3.08 -16.58
N LYS A 668 10.22 3.48 -17.01
CA LYS A 668 10.83 4.76 -16.63
C LYS A 668 10.13 5.88 -17.42
N PRO A 669 9.41 6.83 -16.77
CA PRO A 669 8.62 7.83 -17.50
C PRO A 669 9.49 8.77 -18.33
N SER A 670 9.05 9.07 -19.55
CA SER A 670 9.66 10.10 -20.41
C SER A 670 8.60 10.76 -21.32
N LYS A 671 8.99 11.74 -22.14
CA LYS A 671 8.06 12.45 -23.03
C LYS A 671 7.48 11.46 -24.06
N GLY A 672 6.17 11.21 -24.00
CA GLY A 672 5.51 10.19 -24.84
C GLY A 672 5.73 8.73 -24.39
N ARG A 673 6.16 8.51 -23.14
CA ARG A 673 6.24 7.18 -22.49
C ARG A 673 5.73 7.30 -21.05
N TYR A 674 4.43 7.08 -20.88
CA TYR A 674 3.72 7.17 -19.61
C TYR A 674 3.57 5.80 -18.96
N ARG A 675 3.20 5.78 -17.67
CA ARG A 675 2.92 4.55 -16.91
C ARG A 675 1.45 4.13 -16.95
N GLU A 676 0.57 5.10 -17.20
CA GLU A 676 -0.81 4.92 -17.64
C GLU A 676 -0.96 5.66 -18.97
N PHE A 677 -1.53 5.01 -19.99
CA PHE A 677 -1.88 5.62 -21.26
C PHE A 677 -2.98 4.84 -21.97
N TYR A 678 -3.64 5.46 -22.96
CA TYR A 678 -4.58 4.76 -23.83
C TYR A 678 -3.88 4.04 -24.98
N GLN A 679 -4.36 2.83 -25.28
CA GLN A 679 -4.20 2.18 -26.59
C GLN A 679 -5.56 2.13 -27.29
N CYS A 680 -5.54 2.16 -28.62
CA CYS A 680 -6.70 1.92 -29.46
C CYS A 680 -6.37 0.77 -30.41
N ASP A 681 -6.83 -0.43 -30.07
CA ASP A 681 -6.57 -1.68 -30.79
C ASP A 681 -7.74 -2.01 -31.74
N PHE A 682 -7.43 -2.56 -32.91
CA PHE A 682 -8.37 -3.25 -33.81
C PHE A 682 -7.75 -4.58 -34.24
N ASP A 683 -8.54 -5.66 -34.21
CA ASP A 683 -8.05 -7.00 -34.51
C ASP A 683 -9.09 -7.85 -35.28
N ILE A 684 -8.58 -8.64 -36.22
CA ILE A 684 -9.30 -9.68 -36.95
C ILE A 684 -8.79 -11.02 -36.44
N ALA A 685 -9.68 -11.85 -35.89
CA ALA A 685 -9.43 -13.24 -35.55
C ALA A 685 -10.28 -14.17 -36.43
N GLY A 686 -9.73 -15.34 -36.74
CA GLY A 686 -10.33 -16.36 -37.60
C GLY A 686 -9.92 -16.28 -39.07
N ASP A 687 -9.15 -15.26 -39.47
CA ASP A 687 -8.77 -15.03 -40.86
C ASP A 687 -7.26 -15.22 -41.08
N ALA A 688 -6.91 -16.28 -41.82
CA ALA A 688 -5.53 -16.61 -42.20
C ALA A 688 -5.12 -16.02 -43.57
N SER A 689 -5.99 -15.25 -44.21
CA SER A 689 -5.75 -14.71 -45.56
C SER A 689 -4.93 -13.41 -45.53
N VAL A 690 -4.24 -13.17 -46.64
CA VAL A 690 -3.54 -11.91 -46.94
C VAL A 690 -4.51 -10.72 -47.02
N GLY A 691 -5.81 -10.97 -47.25
CA GLY A 691 -6.84 -9.93 -47.22
C GLY A 691 -6.94 -9.26 -45.85
N ALA A 692 -6.86 -10.04 -44.77
CA ALA A 692 -6.84 -9.49 -43.41
C ALA A 692 -5.55 -8.70 -43.11
N ASP A 693 -4.40 -9.11 -43.65
CA ASP A 693 -3.13 -8.37 -43.52
C ASP A 693 -3.25 -6.97 -44.17
N PHE A 694 -3.78 -6.93 -45.38
CA PHE A 694 -4.03 -5.70 -46.14
C PHE A 694 -5.09 -4.81 -45.48
N GLU A 695 -6.20 -5.39 -45.02
CA GLU A 695 -7.31 -4.64 -44.43
C GLU A 695 -6.87 -3.87 -43.18
N VAL A 696 -6.09 -4.50 -42.29
CA VAL A 696 -5.61 -3.82 -41.07
C VAL A 696 -4.60 -2.71 -41.40
N VAL A 697 -3.81 -2.85 -42.47
CA VAL A 697 -2.94 -1.77 -42.98
C VAL A 697 -3.78 -0.63 -43.59
N LYS A 698 -4.85 -0.94 -44.33
CA LYS A 698 -5.79 0.07 -44.87
C LYS A 698 -6.49 0.85 -43.76
N ILE A 699 -6.96 0.17 -42.71
CA ILE A 699 -7.55 0.78 -41.52
C ILE A 699 -6.56 1.74 -40.87
N LEU A 700 -5.29 1.34 -40.75
CA LEU A 700 -4.24 2.21 -40.23
C LEU A 700 -4.04 3.47 -41.09
N THR A 701 -4.07 3.37 -42.42
CA THR A 701 -4.01 4.57 -43.27
C THR A 701 -5.23 5.48 -43.09
N GLU A 702 -6.46 4.95 -43.11
CA GLU A 702 -7.69 5.74 -42.90
C GLU A 702 -7.69 6.46 -41.55
N LEU A 703 -7.20 5.83 -40.49
CA LEU A 703 -7.05 6.46 -39.18
C LEU A 703 -6.11 7.67 -39.21
N LEU A 704 -4.97 7.57 -39.90
CA LEU A 704 -3.97 8.64 -39.95
C LEU A 704 -4.44 9.82 -40.81
N ASP A 705 -5.18 9.53 -41.89
CA ASP A 705 -5.87 10.53 -42.72
C ASP A 705 -6.94 11.28 -41.90
N GLU A 706 -7.92 10.59 -41.31
CA GLU A 706 -9.06 11.24 -40.64
C GLU A 706 -8.68 11.96 -39.33
N LEU A 707 -7.62 11.53 -38.65
CA LEU A 707 -7.07 12.24 -37.49
C LEU A 707 -6.25 13.50 -37.90
N ASN A 708 -6.11 13.77 -39.20
CA ASN A 708 -5.28 14.81 -39.81
C ASN A 708 -3.84 14.83 -39.24
N ILE A 709 -3.19 13.67 -39.31
CA ILE A 709 -1.79 13.49 -38.87
C ILE A 709 -0.87 13.70 -40.09
N ALA A 710 -0.98 14.88 -40.71
CA ALA A 710 -0.12 15.38 -41.77
C ALA A 710 -0.02 14.50 -43.04
N LEU A 711 -1.16 14.18 -43.65
CA LEU A 711 -1.23 13.63 -45.02
C LEU A 711 -1.61 14.67 -46.10
N ASP A 712 -2.00 15.89 -45.69
CA ASP A 712 -2.23 17.06 -46.56
C ASP A 712 -0.92 17.59 -47.21
N SER A 713 -0.46 16.88 -48.24
CA SER A 713 0.34 17.41 -49.37
C SER A 713 0.65 16.34 -50.43
N ALA A 714 0.35 15.06 -50.22
CA ALA A 714 0.44 14.04 -51.26
C ALA A 714 -0.45 12.82 -50.99
N ARG A 715 -1.09 12.30 -52.05
CA ARG A 715 -1.75 10.98 -52.08
C ARG A 715 -0.67 9.91 -51.85
N CYS A 716 -0.58 9.33 -50.65
CA CYS A 716 0.67 8.74 -50.18
C CYS A 716 0.79 7.21 -50.13
N VAL A 717 0.43 6.52 -51.22
CA VAL A 717 0.93 5.14 -51.47
C VAL A 717 2.47 5.12 -51.47
N HIS A 718 3.11 6.22 -51.91
CA HIS A 718 4.56 6.40 -52.05
C HIS A 718 5.38 6.48 -50.74
N LYS A 719 4.77 6.34 -49.54
CA LYS A 719 5.46 6.48 -48.24
C LYS A 719 5.55 5.19 -47.41
N VAL A 720 4.97 4.08 -47.87
CA VAL A 720 5.16 2.76 -47.25
C VAL A 720 6.57 2.26 -47.59
N VAL A 721 7.47 2.26 -46.60
CA VAL A 721 8.81 1.68 -46.74
C VAL A 721 8.78 0.24 -46.24
N LEU A 722 8.96 -0.73 -47.14
CA LEU A 722 9.14 -2.13 -46.78
C LEU A 722 10.53 -2.34 -46.18
N ASP A 723 10.62 -2.23 -44.85
CA ASP A 723 11.87 -2.46 -44.12
C ASP A 723 11.99 -3.94 -43.69
N LEU A 724 12.71 -4.72 -44.49
CA LEU A 724 13.00 -6.14 -44.21
C LEU A 724 13.98 -6.35 -43.03
N SER A 725 14.43 -5.28 -42.35
CA SER A 725 15.22 -5.36 -41.11
C SER A 725 14.41 -5.10 -39.83
N LEU A 726 13.10 -4.82 -39.95
CA LEU A 726 12.22 -4.53 -38.81
C LEU A 726 11.94 -5.78 -37.94
N ALA A 727 12.78 -6.00 -36.94
CA ALA A 727 12.51 -6.94 -35.85
C ALA A 727 11.86 -6.23 -34.65
N ARG A 728 10.74 -6.76 -34.15
CA ARG A 728 10.15 -6.35 -32.85
C ARG A 728 10.48 -7.41 -31.81
N GLY A 729 10.85 -7.00 -30.60
CA GLY A 729 11.12 -7.90 -29.47
C GLY A 729 9.86 -8.50 -28.82
N LEU A 730 8.85 -8.86 -29.64
CA LEU A 730 7.63 -9.54 -29.19
C LEU A 730 7.54 -10.87 -29.95
N ASP A 731 7.93 -11.96 -29.32
CA ASP A 731 8.22 -13.25 -29.98
C ASP A 731 6.95 -14.02 -30.43
N TYR A 732 5.75 -13.43 -30.27
CA TYR A 732 4.46 -14.03 -30.61
C TYR A 732 3.99 -13.73 -32.05
N TYR A 733 4.65 -12.82 -32.78
CA TYR A 733 4.32 -12.54 -34.19
C TYR A 733 4.71 -13.71 -35.10
N THR A 734 3.85 -14.04 -36.07
CA THR A 734 3.93 -15.21 -36.95
C THR A 734 4.00 -14.89 -38.44
N GLY A 735 3.85 -13.62 -38.83
CA GLY A 735 3.77 -13.18 -40.22
C GLY A 735 4.13 -11.71 -40.39
N LEU A 736 3.34 -10.97 -41.17
CA LEU A 736 3.55 -9.54 -41.41
C LEU A 736 3.61 -8.74 -40.09
N ILE A 737 4.58 -7.83 -40.00
CA ILE A 737 4.72 -6.83 -38.93
C ILE A 737 4.86 -5.46 -39.59
N TYR A 738 4.25 -4.42 -39.02
CA TYR A 738 4.36 -3.05 -39.51
C TYR A 738 4.40 -2.03 -38.37
N GLU A 739 5.00 -0.87 -38.66
CA GLU A 739 5.13 0.25 -37.74
C GLU A 739 5.02 1.60 -38.47
N ALA A 740 4.16 2.48 -37.98
CA ALA A 740 4.01 3.85 -38.48
C ALA A 740 4.84 4.81 -37.61
N VAL A 741 5.75 5.56 -38.24
CA VAL A 741 6.62 6.55 -37.57
C VAL A 741 6.56 7.87 -38.34
N ILE A 742 6.31 8.98 -37.64
CA ILE A 742 6.35 10.32 -38.26
C ILE A 742 7.81 10.74 -38.45
N LYS A 743 8.15 11.09 -39.70
CA LYS A 743 9.45 11.67 -40.06
C LYS A 743 9.29 13.20 -40.12
N GLY A 744 9.92 13.91 -39.20
CA GLY A 744 9.82 15.38 -39.10
C GLY A 744 10.50 15.92 -37.84
N ALA A 745 10.31 17.21 -37.55
CA ALA A 745 10.95 17.88 -36.41
C ALA A 745 10.52 17.33 -35.03
N THR A 746 9.28 16.85 -34.90
CA THR A 746 8.75 16.32 -33.63
C THR A 746 9.03 14.82 -33.49
N GLN A 747 10.21 14.46 -32.99
CA GLN A 747 10.54 13.06 -32.65
C GLN A 747 9.66 12.54 -31.50
N VAL A 748 8.57 11.85 -31.83
CA VAL A 748 7.66 11.17 -30.87
C VAL A 748 7.84 9.65 -30.82
N GLY A 749 8.62 9.08 -31.74
CA GLY A 749 8.71 7.63 -31.97
C GLY A 749 7.54 7.08 -32.79
N SER A 750 7.37 5.77 -32.75
CA SER A 750 6.26 5.06 -33.38
C SER A 750 4.89 5.55 -32.89
N ILE A 751 3.99 5.88 -33.81
CA ILE A 751 2.62 6.31 -33.51
C ILE A 751 1.62 5.15 -33.56
N ALA A 752 1.89 4.11 -34.35
CA ALA A 752 1.10 2.88 -34.40
C ALA A 752 1.98 1.69 -34.79
N ALA A 753 1.60 0.49 -34.35
CA ALA A 753 2.27 -0.75 -34.76
C ALA A 753 1.29 -1.93 -34.69
N GLY A 754 1.58 -2.99 -35.43
CA GLY A 754 0.76 -4.20 -35.46
C GLY A 754 1.41 -5.33 -36.25
N GLY A 755 0.66 -6.42 -36.41
CA GLY A 755 1.11 -7.59 -37.16
C GLY A 755 0.26 -8.84 -36.91
N ARG A 756 0.62 -9.93 -37.60
CA ARG A 756 -0.03 -11.24 -37.54
C ARG A 756 0.55 -12.12 -36.43
N TYR A 757 -0.31 -12.76 -35.63
CA TYR A 757 0.04 -13.44 -34.37
C TYR A 757 -0.67 -14.80 -34.15
N ASP A 758 -0.83 -15.60 -35.20
CA ASP A 758 -1.72 -16.78 -35.29
C ASP A 758 -1.55 -17.84 -34.19
N ASN A 759 -0.40 -17.89 -33.52
CA ASN A 759 -0.13 -18.84 -32.43
C ASN A 759 -0.59 -18.32 -31.05
N LEU A 760 -0.73 -17.01 -30.84
CA LEU A 760 -0.96 -16.41 -29.51
C LEU A 760 -2.28 -16.87 -28.88
N ILE A 761 -3.36 -16.96 -29.66
CA ILE A 761 -4.67 -17.44 -29.16
C ILE A 761 -4.58 -18.92 -28.75
N GLY A 762 -3.79 -19.71 -29.48
CA GLY A 762 -3.47 -21.11 -29.14
C GLY A 762 -2.63 -21.28 -27.86
N MET A 763 -2.07 -20.20 -27.29
CA MET A 763 -1.41 -20.23 -25.97
C MET A 763 -2.39 -20.12 -24.79
N PHE A 764 -3.70 -20.04 -25.04
CA PHE A 764 -4.76 -19.91 -24.04
C PHE A 764 -5.89 -20.94 -24.19
N GLY A 765 -5.82 -21.84 -25.18
CA GLY A 765 -6.86 -22.84 -25.43
C GLY A 765 -6.47 -23.89 -26.47
N THR A 766 -7.31 -24.92 -26.63
CA THR A 766 -7.02 -26.08 -27.49
C THR A 766 -7.18 -25.83 -29.00
N LYS A 767 -7.85 -24.73 -29.39
CA LYS A 767 -8.00 -24.32 -30.79
C LYS A 767 -6.95 -23.26 -31.14
N ARG A 768 -6.25 -23.44 -32.27
CA ARG A 768 -5.52 -22.34 -32.93
C ARG A 768 -6.51 -21.49 -33.72
N VAL A 769 -6.34 -20.18 -33.67
CA VAL A 769 -7.15 -19.19 -34.39
C VAL A 769 -6.19 -18.16 -34.98
N ALA A 770 -6.11 -18.09 -36.30
CA ALA A 770 -5.30 -17.12 -37.02
C ALA A 770 -5.77 -15.69 -36.68
N ALA A 771 -4.84 -14.75 -36.53
CA ALA A 771 -5.19 -13.40 -36.08
C ALA A 771 -4.16 -12.33 -36.45
N ILE A 772 -4.64 -11.11 -36.71
CA ILE A 772 -3.83 -9.93 -37.00
C ILE A 772 -4.53 -8.67 -36.46
N GLY A 773 -3.76 -7.71 -35.96
CA GLY A 773 -4.31 -6.45 -35.48
C GLY A 773 -3.28 -5.32 -35.35
N VAL A 774 -3.81 -4.10 -35.20
CA VAL A 774 -3.08 -2.83 -35.07
C VAL A 774 -3.44 -2.12 -33.78
N CYS A 775 -2.43 -1.54 -33.12
CA CYS A 775 -2.61 -0.59 -32.03
C CYS A 775 -2.17 0.82 -32.47
N LEU A 776 -3.05 1.81 -32.29
CA LEU A 776 -2.73 3.23 -32.36
C LEU A 776 -2.34 3.77 -30.97
N GLY A 777 -1.12 4.30 -30.85
CA GLY A 777 -0.54 4.89 -29.64
C GLY A 777 -1.03 6.32 -29.39
N ILE A 778 -2.32 6.45 -29.08
CA ILE A 778 -3.08 7.71 -29.17
C ILE A 778 -2.53 8.88 -28.33
N GLU A 779 -1.78 8.66 -27.24
CA GLU A 779 -1.11 9.77 -26.52
C GLU A 779 -0.08 10.54 -27.38
N ARG A 780 0.56 9.87 -28.35
CA ARG A 780 1.43 10.53 -29.33
C ARG A 780 0.63 11.36 -30.31
N VAL A 781 -0.52 10.83 -30.77
CA VAL A 781 -1.49 11.55 -31.61
C VAL A 781 -1.98 12.82 -30.93
N PHE A 782 -2.45 12.75 -29.68
CA PHE A 782 -2.88 13.93 -28.92
C PHE A 782 -1.75 14.97 -28.81
N THR A 783 -0.51 14.52 -28.59
CA THR A 783 0.66 15.41 -28.50
C THR A 783 0.93 16.18 -29.80
N ILE A 784 0.56 15.64 -30.97
CA ILE A 784 0.66 16.28 -32.28
C ILE A 784 -0.54 17.21 -32.52
N MET A 785 -1.76 16.75 -32.24
CA MET A 785 -2.98 17.57 -32.35
C MET A 785 -2.92 18.82 -31.45
N GLU A 786 -2.38 18.68 -30.23
CA GLU A 786 -2.09 19.80 -29.30
C GLU A 786 -0.99 20.75 -29.78
N GLN A 787 -0.16 20.37 -30.75
CA GLN A 787 0.86 21.23 -31.37
C GLN A 787 0.28 21.97 -32.57
N ASN A 788 -0.41 21.28 -33.48
CA ASN A 788 -1.05 21.89 -34.66
C ASN A 788 -2.02 22.99 -34.22
N GLN A 789 -2.94 22.70 -33.28
CA GLN A 789 -3.87 23.70 -32.72
C GLN A 789 -3.22 24.90 -32.00
N LYS A 790 -1.92 24.88 -31.73
CA LYS A 790 -1.18 26.05 -31.21
C LYS A 790 -0.58 26.88 -32.32
N HIS A 791 -0.10 26.26 -33.40
CA HIS A 791 0.29 26.97 -34.62
C HIS A 791 -0.94 27.63 -35.29
N ASP A 792 -2.07 26.93 -35.38
CA ASP A 792 -3.35 27.43 -35.93
C ASP A 792 -4.02 28.53 -35.08
N LYS A 793 -3.38 28.95 -33.97
CA LYS A 793 -3.80 30.05 -33.08
C LYS A 793 -2.71 31.11 -32.88
N GLN A 794 -1.57 30.98 -33.56
CA GLN A 794 -0.46 31.93 -33.53
C GLN A 794 -0.19 32.56 -34.91
N ASN A 795 -0.73 31.96 -35.97
CA ASN A 795 -0.96 32.57 -37.28
C ASN A 795 -2.41 33.04 -37.39
#